data_AF-A0A2U3Y226-F1
#
_entry.id   AF-A0A2U3Y226-F1
#
_cell.length_a   1.000
_cell.length_b   1.000
_cell.length_c   1.000
_cell.angle_alpha   90.00
_cell.angle_beta   90.00
_cell.angle_gamma   90.00
#
_symmetry.space_group_name_H-M   'P 1'
#
loop_
_entity.id
_entity.type
_entity.pdbx_description
1 polymer ?
#
loop_
_entity_poly.entity_id
_entity_poly.type
_entity_poly.pdbx_seq_one_letter_code
_entity_poly.pdbx_strand_id
1 'polypeptide(L)'
;MCDVPKGAETFGVSGSSGVEIFMVYDPARVTVPTGKSRWPLDTNVEVTVSVDAASKDLHDLKVKVSYFGGHEGGALGHSVLYLTGVDLSLDVDTHRTGKVKRSHGDKKTWRWGPEGYGAVLLVNCDRDSVTSRGPDLTNSQLASLDDLQDMSPMVLSCDGPDKLFDSHKLVLNVPFSDSKRVGVFCARGGNSLKDYKQVLGPGHLSYEVKRQQGERKISFFVEGLTFPDVDFLGLVSLSVSLVDTETLPEVPLFTDTVAFRMAPWIMTPNTQPPLELYACSVADSHGPNKKFLEDMSDLALKTNCKLIICPQIENRNDRWIQDEMEFGYTEAPHKSFPVVFDSPRNRGLKHFPYKRILGPDFGYVTREILSAGASSLDSFGNLDVSPPVTVGGKEYPLGRILIGSSFPKSVPEGTEMFEVYGTPGVDIYISPSVERGRERADTRRWHFDTGLEIIVVMNSPSNDLNDSHVQISYHSSHEPLPLAYAVLYLTCVDIALDCDLNCEGRQNSSFVDKRDWVWGPGGYGAILLVNCDRDDLNCNDQDNRDRHVHCLQDLEDMSVMVLKTQGPAALFDDHKLILHTSSYDAKWARVFHACGPEDSCKSYRHVLGQDKVSYEVPRFHGDEERFFVEGLSFPDASFTGLVSFHVTLLDDSNEDFSESPIFTDTVVFRVAPWIMTPSTLPPLEVYVCRVRNNTCFVDAVAELATKAGCKLTICPQNENRNDRWIQDEMELGYVQAPHKTFPVVFDSPRNGELQDFPYKRILGPDFGYVTREPQDSSVSGLDSFGNLEVSPPVVANGKEYPLGRILIGGNLPGSSGRRVTQVVRDFLYAQRVQPPVELFVDWLAVGHVDEFLSFVPAPDGKGFRMLLASPSACFQLFQAKQKWGHGGALLFKGVVGDKPVNTVSINQVLSNVNLISYNKFVQSCIDWNREVLKRELGLTEQDIIDIPQLFKTERRKAVAFFPDLVNMLVLGKHLGIPKPFGPIIDGQCCLEEKVRSLLEPLGLHCTFIDDFTPYHTLHGEVHCGTNVRRQPFSFKWWRMVP
;
A
#
# COMPACT_ATOMS: atom_id res chain seq x y z
N MET A 1 26.85 22.91 13.27
CA MET A 1 26.88 24.12 14.12
C MET A 1 28.34 24.51 14.31
N CYS A 2 28.78 25.65 13.75
CA CYS A 2 30.06 26.26 14.13
C CYS A 2 29.74 27.43 15.05
N ASP A 3 30.16 27.34 16.32
CA ASP A 3 29.92 28.38 17.30
C ASP A 3 30.58 29.70 16.87
N VAL A 4 29.78 30.76 16.74
CA VAL A 4 30.29 32.12 16.54
C VAL A 4 31.17 32.47 17.76
N PRO A 5 32.40 32.99 17.57
CA PRO A 5 33.28 33.32 18.68
C PRO A 5 32.60 34.24 19.69
N LYS A 6 32.70 33.90 20.98
CA LYS A 6 32.09 34.66 22.08
C LYS A 6 32.60 36.11 22.07
N GLY A 7 31.68 37.07 21.94
CA GLY A 7 32.00 38.51 21.86
C GLY A 7 32.14 39.08 20.45
N ALA A 8 31.79 38.31 19.41
CA ALA A 8 31.70 38.84 18.04
C ALA A 8 30.39 39.62 17.83
N GLU A 9 30.50 40.78 17.19
CA GLU A 9 29.40 41.71 16.87
C GLU A 9 29.25 41.93 15.37
N THR A 10 30.34 41.78 14.60
CA THR A 10 30.35 41.94 13.13
C THR A 10 31.13 40.82 12.45
N PHE A 11 30.90 40.63 11.16
CA PHE A 11 31.59 39.66 10.32
C PHE A 11 31.96 40.23 8.94
N GLY A 12 32.94 39.59 8.29
CA GLY A 12 33.31 39.85 6.91
C GLY A 12 33.50 38.54 6.17
N VAL A 13 33.11 38.51 4.90
CA VAL A 13 33.21 37.33 4.05
C VAL A 13 34.11 37.64 2.85
N SER A 14 35.00 36.71 2.53
CA SER A 14 35.84 36.78 1.34
C SER A 14 35.95 35.41 0.68
N GLY A 15 35.87 35.37 -0.64
CA GLY A 15 35.99 34.17 -1.45
C GLY A 15 37.39 34.02 -2.06
N SER A 16 37.78 32.81 -2.39
CA SER A 16 38.89 32.54 -3.31
C SER A 16 38.55 32.96 -4.75
N SER A 17 39.54 32.95 -5.64
CA SER A 17 39.31 33.20 -7.08
C SER A 17 38.22 32.28 -7.64
N GLY A 18 37.29 32.82 -8.42
CA GLY A 18 36.13 32.09 -9.00
C GLY A 18 34.92 31.95 -8.07
N VAL A 19 34.99 32.48 -6.85
CA VAL A 19 33.87 32.53 -5.90
C VAL A 19 33.33 33.96 -5.81
N GLU A 20 32.08 34.14 -6.22
CA GLU A 20 31.35 35.38 -6.04
C GLU A 20 30.50 35.33 -4.76
N ILE A 21 30.54 36.40 -3.98
CA ILE A 21 29.78 36.51 -2.73
C ILE A 21 28.79 37.65 -2.87
N PHE A 22 27.54 37.34 -2.61
CA PHE A 22 26.44 38.30 -2.54
C PHE A 22 25.92 38.34 -1.10
N MET A 23 25.60 39.55 -0.66
CA MET A 23 24.99 39.77 0.64
C MET A 23 23.52 40.09 0.41
N VAL A 24 22.64 39.26 0.94
CA VAL A 24 21.19 39.46 0.91
C VAL A 24 20.76 39.96 2.28
N TYR A 25 20.13 41.12 2.35
CA TYR A 25 19.77 41.78 3.60
C TYR A 25 18.55 42.69 3.40
N ASP A 26 17.84 42.98 4.49
CA ASP A 26 16.78 43.98 4.50
C ASP A 26 17.38 45.40 4.68
N PRO A 27 17.33 46.27 3.66
CA PRO A 27 17.91 47.62 3.74
C PRO A 27 17.19 48.54 4.74
N ALA A 28 15.96 48.19 5.19
CA ALA A 28 15.25 48.94 6.21
C ALA A 28 15.78 48.67 7.64
N ARG A 29 16.50 47.56 7.83
CA ARG A 29 16.98 47.09 9.15
C ARG A 29 18.50 47.01 9.25
N VAL A 30 19.18 46.79 8.13
CA VAL A 30 20.63 46.63 8.06
C VAL A 30 21.22 47.76 7.21
N THR A 31 22.09 48.57 7.80
CA THR A 31 22.84 49.58 7.05
C THR A 31 24.02 48.91 6.35
N VAL A 32 24.16 49.13 5.05
CA VAL A 32 25.27 48.59 4.24
C VAL A 32 26.60 49.13 4.76
N PRO A 33 27.58 48.26 5.07
CA PRO A 33 28.89 48.72 5.47
C PRO A 33 29.60 49.48 4.34
N THR A 34 30.10 50.69 4.60
CA THR A 34 30.91 51.50 3.67
C THR A 34 32.33 51.70 4.19
N GLY A 35 33.35 51.46 3.36
CA GLY A 35 34.75 51.65 3.75
C GLY A 35 35.31 50.48 4.57
N LYS A 36 35.80 50.75 5.80
CA LYS A 36 36.39 49.73 6.70
C LYS A 36 35.37 49.03 7.62
N SER A 37 34.10 49.46 7.60
CA SER A 37 33.03 48.86 8.40
C SER A 37 32.65 47.46 7.89
N ARG A 38 32.11 46.62 8.77
CA ARG A 38 31.83 45.19 8.52
C ARG A 38 30.34 44.88 8.71
N TRP A 39 29.88 43.73 8.19
CA TRP A 39 28.47 43.32 8.28
C TRP A 39 28.09 42.98 9.72
N PRO A 40 26.94 43.42 10.23
CA PRO A 40 26.49 43.06 11.58
C PRO A 40 26.12 41.58 11.67
N LEU A 41 26.42 40.94 12.80
CA LEU A 41 25.91 39.60 13.14
C LEU A 41 24.41 39.70 13.53
N ASP A 42 23.55 39.93 12.53
CA ASP A 42 22.08 39.98 12.65
C ASP A 42 21.46 38.74 11.97
N THR A 43 20.34 38.23 12.49
CA THR A 43 19.55 37.14 11.91
C THR A 43 19.00 37.41 10.50
N ASN A 44 19.04 38.65 9.99
CA ASN A 44 18.49 39.05 8.69
C ASN A 44 19.55 39.35 7.61
N VAL A 45 20.80 38.91 7.80
CA VAL A 45 21.87 39.02 6.80
C VAL A 45 22.25 37.63 6.31
N GLU A 46 21.97 37.34 5.05
CA GLU A 46 22.31 36.09 4.38
C GLU A 46 23.52 36.27 3.46
N VAL A 47 24.35 35.22 3.37
CA VAL A 47 25.51 35.15 2.49
C VAL A 47 25.19 34.17 1.38
N THR A 48 25.00 34.65 0.16
CA THR A 48 24.85 33.81 -1.03
C THR A 48 26.20 33.65 -1.71
N VAL A 49 26.57 32.42 -2.01
CA VAL A 49 27.83 32.08 -2.68
C VAL A 49 27.51 31.53 -4.06
N SER A 50 28.12 32.11 -5.10
CA SER A 50 28.06 31.63 -6.47
C SER A 50 29.46 31.25 -6.96
N VAL A 51 29.53 30.27 -7.84
CA VAL A 51 30.78 29.77 -8.42
C VAL A 51 30.63 29.79 -9.94
N ASP A 52 31.60 30.37 -10.64
CA ASP A 52 31.55 30.63 -12.08
C ASP A 52 32.10 29.48 -12.96
N ALA A 53 32.80 28.52 -12.35
CA ALA A 53 33.39 27.37 -13.04
C ALA A 53 33.42 26.11 -12.15
N ALA A 54 33.38 24.94 -12.77
CA ALA A 54 33.57 23.67 -12.07
C ALA A 54 34.96 23.57 -11.43
N SER A 55 35.04 22.98 -10.25
CA SER A 55 36.28 22.76 -9.50
C SER A 55 37.20 21.78 -10.23
N LYS A 56 38.52 21.96 -10.07
CA LYS A 56 39.53 21.04 -10.60
C LYS A 56 39.94 19.97 -9.59
N ASP A 57 39.91 20.33 -8.31
CA ASP A 57 40.25 19.46 -7.19
C ASP A 57 39.15 19.54 -6.11
N LEU A 58 39.08 18.52 -5.25
CA LEU A 58 38.18 18.57 -4.09
C LEU A 58 38.59 19.71 -3.16
N HIS A 59 37.61 20.47 -2.65
CA HIS A 59 37.80 21.50 -1.63
C HIS A 59 38.75 22.64 -2.07
N ASP A 60 38.84 22.93 -3.37
CA ASP A 60 39.73 23.95 -3.94
C ASP A 60 39.19 25.38 -3.77
N LEU A 61 37.88 25.54 -3.67
CA LEU A 61 37.20 26.82 -3.42
C LEU A 61 37.03 27.07 -1.92
N LYS A 62 37.22 28.32 -1.51
CA LYS A 62 37.21 28.70 -0.09
C LYS A 62 36.38 29.94 0.14
N VAL A 63 35.49 29.88 1.12
CA VAL A 63 34.79 31.05 1.67
C VAL A 63 35.26 31.25 3.09
N LYS A 64 35.97 32.35 3.33
CA LYS A 64 36.45 32.71 4.66
C LYS A 64 35.48 33.72 5.28
N VAL A 65 34.86 33.32 6.39
CA VAL A 65 34.07 34.19 7.27
C VAL A 65 34.95 34.59 8.45
N SER A 66 35.14 35.88 8.66
CA SER A 66 35.95 36.45 9.74
C SER A 66 35.04 37.16 10.72
N TYR A 67 35.16 36.88 12.02
CA TYR A 67 34.33 37.44 13.08
C TYR A 67 35.11 38.44 13.93
N PHE A 68 34.44 39.52 14.34
CA PHE A 68 35.09 40.66 15.00
C PHE A 68 34.22 41.22 16.13
N GLY A 69 34.85 41.67 17.21
CA GLY A 69 34.18 42.34 18.35
C GLY A 69 34.19 43.87 18.24
N GLY A 70 33.65 44.55 19.25
CA GLY A 70 33.39 46.00 19.24
C GLY A 70 34.60 46.94 19.35
N HIS A 71 35.83 46.45 19.54
CA HIS A 71 37.06 47.27 19.59
C HIS A 71 38.00 46.94 18.43
N GLU A 72 38.66 47.96 17.84
CA GLU A 72 39.55 47.86 16.66
C GLU A 72 40.80 46.97 16.89
N GLY A 73 40.59 45.66 16.95
CA GLY A 73 41.60 44.61 16.96
C GLY A 73 41.36 43.57 15.87
N GLY A 74 42.32 42.65 15.70
CA GLY A 74 42.26 41.55 14.74
C GLY A 74 41.00 40.66 14.90
N ALA A 75 40.77 39.78 13.93
CA ALA A 75 39.61 38.87 13.98
C ALA A 75 39.64 38.02 15.26
N LEU A 76 38.50 37.93 15.94
CA LEU A 76 38.31 37.07 17.12
C LEU A 76 38.34 35.59 16.74
N GLY A 77 37.98 35.30 15.49
CA GLY A 77 38.06 33.97 14.91
C GLY A 77 37.72 34.00 13.43
N HIS A 78 38.03 32.90 12.75
CA HIS A 78 37.67 32.70 11.35
C HIS A 78 37.03 31.33 11.20
N SER A 79 35.99 31.25 10.37
CA SER A 79 35.51 30.01 9.80
C SER A 79 35.88 29.97 8.31
N VAL A 80 36.28 28.82 7.82
CA VAL A 80 36.58 28.62 6.40
C VAL A 80 35.70 27.48 5.92
N LEU A 81 34.79 27.79 4.98
CA LEU A 81 34.06 26.79 4.23
C LEU A 81 34.91 26.40 3.02
N TYR A 82 35.08 25.10 2.84
CA TYR A 82 35.70 24.53 1.65
C TYR A 82 34.61 23.99 0.75
N LEU A 83 34.60 24.44 -0.50
CA LEU A 83 33.56 24.12 -1.48
C LEU A 83 34.19 23.38 -2.65
N THR A 84 33.38 22.55 -3.30
CA THR A 84 33.69 21.91 -4.58
C THR A 84 32.54 22.26 -5.52
N GLY A 85 32.82 22.99 -6.59
CA GLY A 85 31.85 23.34 -7.64
C GLY A 85 31.73 22.20 -8.67
N VAL A 86 30.49 21.83 -9.02
CA VAL A 86 30.20 20.77 -9.99
C VAL A 86 29.15 21.30 -10.95
N ASP A 87 29.40 21.14 -12.26
CA ASP A 87 28.49 21.54 -13.31
C ASP A 87 27.78 20.30 -13.89
N LEU A 88 26.47 20.19 -13.64
CA LEU A 88 25.63 19.07 -14.07
C LEU A 88 24.46 19.59 -14.92
N SER A 89 24.24 18.99 -16.08
CA SER A 89 23.14 19.36 -16.99
C SER A 89 22.68 18.16 -17.80
N LEU A 90 21.37 17.87 -17.78
CA LEU A 90 20.73 16.92 -18.68
C LEU A 90 20.09 17.70 -19.83
N ASP A 91 20.48 17.39 -21.07
CA ASP A 91 20.13 18.19 -22.25
C ASP A 91 19.52 17.34 -23.36
N VAL A 92 18.52 17.92 -24.05
CA VAL A 92 17.70 17.32 -25.12
C VAL A 92 17.45 18.35 -26.24
N ASP A 93 16.94 17.91 -27.40
CA ASP A 93 16.64 18.79 -28.55
C ASP A 93 15.36 19.63 -28.35
N THR A 94 15.44 20.60 -27.43
CA THR A 94 14.32 21.50 -27.10
C THR A 94 13.91 22.44 -28.25
N HIS A 95 14.76 22.62 -29.25
CA HIS A 95 14.51 23.47 -30.41
C HIS A 95 14.05 22.71 -31.66
N ARG A 96 13.86 21.39 -31.56
CA ARG A 96 13.37 20.53 -32.66
C ARG A 96 14.20 20.66 -33.94
N THR A 97 15.52 20.60 -33.78
CA THR A 97 16.50 20.72 -34.88
C THR A 97 17.12 19.39 -35.30
N GLY A 98 16.78 18.30 -34.61
CA GLY A 98 17.41 16.99 -34.72
C GLY A 98 18.75 16.88 -34.00
N LYS A 99 19.17 17.91 -33.24
CA LYS A 99 20.49 17.96 -32.58
C LYS A 99 20.38 18.49 -31.16
N VAL A 100 20.98 17.78 -30.20
CA VAL A 100 21.08 18.25 -28.81
C VAL A 100 22.09 19.39 -28.71
N LYS A 101 21.64 20.50 -28.11
CA LYS A 101 22.50 21.59 -27.65
C LYS A 101 22.23 21.83 -26.18
N ARG A 102 23.26 22.28 -25.46
CA ARG A 102 23.12 22.68 -24.06
C ARG A 102 22.14 23.85 -23.98
N SER A 103 21.10 23.70 -23.18
CA SER A 103 20.07 24.73 -23.03
C SER A 103 20.13 25.34 -21.63
N HIS A 104 20.04 26.67 -21.58
CA HIS A 104 19.85 27.43 -20.34
C HIS A 104 18.37 27.83 -20.13
N GLY A 105 17.47 27.42 -21.04
CA GLY A 105 16.03 27.69 -20.98
C GLY A 105 15.24 26.57 -20.31
N ASP A 106 13.91 26.63 -20.41
CA ASP A 106 13.02 25.62 -19.85
C ASP A 106 13.11 24.29 -20.62
N LYS A 107 13.61 23.27 -19.93
CA LYS A 107 13.74 21.88 -20.43
C LYS A 107 12.65 20.95 -19.87
N LYS A 108 11.90 21.41 -18.86
CA LYS A 108 10.94 20.61 -18.09
C LYS A 108 9.53 20.67 -18.68
N THR A 109 9.25 21.66 -19.52
CA THR A 109 7.94 21.83 -20.16
C THR A 109 8.02 21.70 -21.68
N TRP A 110 6.84 21.57 -22.31
CA TRP A 110 6.71 21.36 -23.75
C TRP A 110 5.52 22.18 -24.27
N ARG A 111 5.66 22.83 -25.45
CA ARG A 111 4.62 23.73 -26.00
C ARG A 111 4.35 23.53 -27.50
N TRP A 112 3.07 23.57 -27.89
CA TRP A 112 2.61 23.52 -29.30
C TRP A 112 2.80 24.85 -30.05
N GLY A 113 2.82 24.78 -31.38
CA GLY A 113 2.73 25.93 -32.28
C GLY A 113 4.07 26.40 -32.85
N PRO A 114 4.05 27.48 -33.67
CA PRO A 114 5.24 28.02 -34.35
C PRO A 114 6.35 28.50 -33.39
N GLU A 115 5.97 29.02 -32.22
CA GLU A 115 6.87 29.41 -31.13
C GLU A 115 7.01 28.30 -30.07
N GLY A 116 6.65 27.07 -30.44
CA GLY A 116 6.70 25.90 -29.57
C GLY A 116 8.12 25.40 -29.33
N TYR A 117 8.34 24.78 -28.18
CA TYR A 117 9.63 24.21 -27.78
C TYR A 117 9.41 22.87 -27.05
N GLY A 118 10.50 22.16 -26.80
CA GLY A 118 10.55 20.86 -26.14
C GLY A 118 10.85 19.72 -27.12
N ALA A 119 11.48 18.67 -26.59
CA ALA A 119 11.95 17.53 -27.37
C ALA A 119 10.79 16.60 -27.80
N VAL A 120 11.01 15.86 -28.88
CA VAL A 120 10.04 14.92 -29.47
C VAL A 120 10.68 13.53 -29.56
N LEU A 121 9.95 12.48 -29.16
CA LEU A 121 10.36 11.08 -29.27
C LEU A 121 9.57 10.39 -30.36
N LEU A 122 10.24 9.64 -31.23
CA LEU A 122 9.58 8.67 -32.10
C LEU A 122 9.19 7.43 -31.29
N VAL A 123 8.07 6.83 -31.69
CA VAL A 123 7.70 5.50 -31.23
C VAL A 123 8.43 4.51 -32.13
N ASN A 124 9.32 3.70 -31.55
CA ASN A 124 10.22 2.80 -32.27
C ASN A 124 9.49 1.52 -32.76
N CYS A 125 8.51 1.72 -33.64
CA CYS A 125 7.50 0.73 -33.98
C CYS A 125 7.76 -0.04 -35.28
N ASP A 126 8.92 0.16 -35.90
CA ASP A 126 9.40 -0.57 -37.07
C ASP A 126 10.29 -1.75 -36.67
N ARG A 127 10.91 -2.40 -37.67
CA ARG A 127 11.74 -3.59 -37.44
C ARG A 127 12.95 -3.57 -38.37
N ASP A 128 14.04 -3.01 -37.87
CA ASP A 128 15.30 -2.91 -38.62
C ASP A 128 16.02 -4.25 -38.75
N SER A 129 15.91 -5.10 -37.73
CA SER A 129 16.58 -6.40 -37.75
C SER A 129 15.72 -7.50 -38.36
N VAL A 130 16.23 -8.10 -39.45
CA VAL A 130 15.59 -9.25 -40.12
C VAL A 130 15.49 -10.49 -39.20
N THR A 131 16.30 -10.57 -38.14
CA THR A 131 16.26 -11.68 -37.17
C THR A 131 15.27 -11.45 -36.03
N SER A 132 14.76 -10.22 -35.87
CA SER A 132 13.78 -9.88 -34.84
C SER A 132 12.39 -10.47 -35.17
N ARG A 133 11.67 -10.91 -34.13
CA ARG A 133 10.32 -11.47 -34.27
C ARG A 133 9.21 -10.41 -34.24
N GLY A 134 9.54 -9.17 -33.88
CA GLY A 134 8.58 -8.07 -33.74
C GLY A 134 9.23 -6.70 -33.80
N PRO A 135 8.45 -5.63 -33.52
CA PRO A 135 8.94 -4.27 -33.63
C PRO A 135 9.98 -3.96 -32.54
N ASP A 136 10.87 -3.02 -32.81
CA ASP A 136 12.08 -2.81 -32.00
C ASP A 136 11.76 -2.30 -30.58
N LEU A 137 10.68 -1.54 -30.38
CA LEU A 137 10.15 -1.14 -29.06
C LEU A 137 9.83 -2.31 -28.09
N THR A 138 9.75 -3.55 -28.58
CA THR A 138 9.48 -4.73 -27.73
C THR A 138 10.75 -5.34 -27.13
N ASN A 139 11.93 -4.90 -27.58
CA ASN A 139 13.21 -5.48 -27.22
C ASN A 139 13.96 -4.61 -26.21
N SER A 140 14.49 -5.22 -25.15
CA SER A 140 15.37 -4.55 -24.19
C SER A 140 16.84 -4.50 -24.63
N GLN A 141 17.14 -4.98 -25.84
CA GLN A 141 18.49 -5.05 -26.43
C GLN A 141 18.42 -4.66 -27.89
N LEU A 142 19.37 -3.82 -28.34
CA LEU A 142 19.46 -3.42 -29.74
C LEU A 142 19.76 -4.64 -30.62
N ALA A 143 18.91 -4.84 -31.64
CA ALA A 143 19.07 -5.90 -32.62
C ALA A 143 19.87 -5.44 -33.86
N SER A 144 19.86 -4.13 -34.15
CA SER A 144 20.65 -3.46 -35.19
C SER A 144 21.19 -2.12 -34.66
N LEU A 145 22.23 -1.56 -35.32
CA LEU A 145 22.65 -0.18 -35.06
C LEU A 145 21.75 0.83 -35.79
N ASP A 146 20.98 0.37 -36.77
CA ASP A 146 20.01 1.20 -37.50
C ASP A 146 18.90 1.70 -36.56
N ASP A 147 18.56 0.89 -35.54
CA ASP A 147 17.61 1.17 -34.45
C ASP A 147 17.92 2.49 -33.73
N LEU A 148 19.20 2.88 -33.65
CA LEU A 148 19.62 4.15 -33.05
C LEU A 148 19.15 5.38 -33.85
N GLN A 149 18.76 5.21 -35.12
CA GLN A 149 18.27 6.29 -35.98
C GLN A 149 16.83 6.69 -35.61
N ASP A 150 16.08 5.80 -34.95
CA ASP A 150 14.73 6.06 -34.42
C ASP A 150 14.74 6.67 -33.02
N MET A 151 15.91 6.68 -32.37
CA MET A 151 16.06 7.17 -31.01
C MET A 151 16.50 8.62 -30.97
N SER A 152 15.88 9.39 -30.08
CA SER A 152 16.27 10.77 -29.86
C SER A 152 17.48 10.88 -28.95
N PRO A 153 18.47 11.72 -29.30
CA PRO A 153 19.64 11.92 -28.47
C PRO A 153 19.30 12.69 -27.18
N MET A 154 19.94 12.29 -26.08
CA MET A 154 19.96 12.97 -24.79
C MET A 154 21.40 12.96 -24.26
N VAL A 155 21.88 14.08 -23.72
CA VAL A 155 23.28 14.20 -23.28
C VAL A 155 23.32 14.66 -21.84
N LEU A 156 24.03 13.90 -20.99
CA LEU A 156 24.40 14.33 -19.65
C LEU A 156 25.80 14.96 -19.71
N SER A 157 25.86 16.26 -19.39
CA SER A 157 27.12 16.96 -19.17
C SER A 157 27.45 16.96 -17.68
N CYS A 158 28.67 16.58 -17.33
CA CYS A 158 29.15 16.52 -15.95
C CYS A 158 30.62 16.98 -15.89
N ASP A 159 30.85 18.19 -15.39
CA ASP A 159 32.19 18.77 -15.18
C ASP A 159 32.46 18.95 -13.68
N GLY A 160 33.59 18.45 -13.21
CA GLY A 160 33.98 18.42 -11.79
C GLY A 160 35.10 17.42 -11.52
N PRO A 161 35.68 17.41 -10.30
CA PRO A 161 36.81 16.55 -9.97
C PRO A 161 36.39 15.08 -9.87
N ASP A 162 37.15 14.17 -10.48
CA ASP A 162 36.84 12.73 -10.50
C ASP A 162 36.68 12.13 -9.10
N LYS A 163 37.51 12.57 -8.15
CA LYS A 163 37.49 12.12 -6.74
C LYS A 163 36.17 12.41 -6.01
N LEU A 164 35.34 13.33 -6.51
CA LEU A 164 34.02 13.57 -5.92
C LEU A 164 33.13 12.33 -6.01
N PHE A 165 33.27 11.58 -7.10
CA PHE A 165 32.43 10.42 -7.38
C PHE A 165 32.86 9.16 -6.62
N ASP A 166 33.86 9.27 -5.74
CA ASP A 166 34.21 8.22 -4.77
C ASP A 166 33.18 8.17 -3.62
N SER A 167 32.57 9.31 -3.29
CA SER A 167 31.56 9.48 -2.22
C SER A 167 30.20 9.99 -2.70
N HIS A 168 30.05 10.20 -4.01
CA HIS A 168 28.81 10.66 -4.63
C HIS A 168 28.53 9.88 -5.90
N LYS A 169 27.26 9.64 -6.20
CA LYS A 169 26.83 8.95 -7.43
C LYS A 169 25.82 9.76 -8.22
N LEU A 170 25.83 9.58 -9.54
CA LEU A 170 24.81 10.12 -10.43
C LEU A 170 23.74 9.06 -10.66
N VAL A 171 22.49 9.40 -10.43
CA VAL A 171 21.36 8.49 -10.60
C VAL A 171 20.38 9.08 -11.62
N LEU A 172 20.26 8.43 -12.78
CA LEU A 172 19.25 8.74 -13.79
C LEU A 172 17.96 8.01 -13.42
N ASN A 173 16.81 8.70 -13.45
CA ASN A 173 15.52 8.19 -13.01
C ASN A 173 14.40 8.50 -14.00
N VAL A 174 13.42 7.60 -14.06
CA VAL A 174 12.14 7.77 -14.76
C VAL A 174 10.98 7.51 -13.77
N PRO A 175 9.93 8.34 -13.76
CA PRO A 175 8.72 8.05 -12.98
C PRO A 175 8.11 6.69 -13.34
N PHE A 176 7.49 6.02 -12.37
CA PHE A 176 6.84 4.72 -12.60
C PHE A 176 5.73 4.80 -13.66
N SER A 177 5.01 5.92 -13.75
CA SER A 177 3.99 6.16 -14.79
C SER A 177 4.58 6.20 -16.20
N ASP A 178 5.81 6.70 -16.32
CA ASP A 178 6.45 7.00 -17.60
C ASP A 178 7.33 5.82 -18.05
N SER A 179 7.80 4.98 -17.11
CA SER A 179 8.72 3.88 -17.38
C SER A 179 8.18 2.84 -18.37
N LYS A 180 6.86 2.68 -18.42
CA LYS A 180 6.19 1.80 -19.42
C LYS A 180 6.12 2.41 -20.81
N ARG A 181 6.43 3.70 -20.97
CA ARG A 181 6.23 4.48 -22.19
C ARG A 181 7.55 4.89 -22.87
N VAL A 182 8.70 4.73 -22.22
CA VAL A 182 10.01 5.19 -22.71
C VAL A 182 11.10 4.15 -22.45
N GLY A 183 12.02 3.98 -23.40
CA GLY A 183 13.27 3.23 -23.24
C GLY A 183 14.47 4.18 -23.34
N VAL A 184 15.50 3.98 -22.51
CA VAL A 184 16.72 4.80 -22.55
C VAL A 184 17.94 3.89 -22.64
N PHE A 185 18.77 4.10 -23.67
CA PHE A 185 20.03 3.39 -23.88
C PHE A 185 21.21 4.30 -23.61
N CYS A 186 22.17 3.83 -22.82
CA CYS A 186 23.43 4.52 -22.56
C CYS A 186 24.49 4.02 -23.55
N ALA A 187 25.17 4.95 -24.24
CA ALA A 187 26.28 4.63 -25.11
C ALA A 187 27.61 4.61 -24.33
N ARG A 188 28.40 3.56 -24.51
CA ARG A 188 29.67 3.30 -23.81
C ARG A 188 30.80 3.04 -24.79
N GLY A 189 31.07 4.03 -25.65
CA GLY A 189 32.28 4.12 -26.48
C GLY A 189 32.57 2.94 -27.40
N GLY A 190 32.22 3.08 -28.68
CA GLY A 190 32.49 2.09 -29.72
C GLY A 190 31.37 2.05 -30.77
N ASN A 191 31.52 1.17 -31.77
CA ASN A 191 30.55 0.99 -32.87
C ASN A 191 29.94 -0.43 -32.87
N SER A 192 29.89 -1.10 -31.72
CA SER A 192 29.27 -2.43 -31.57
C SER A 192 27.97 -2.36 -30.79
N LEU A 193 27.03 -3.27 -31.04
CA LEU A 193 25.77 -3.38 -30.30
C LEU A 193 25.98 -3.51 -28.78
N LYS A 194 27.08 -4.14 -28.35
CA LYS A 194 27.42 -4.33 -26.93
C LYS A 194 27.76 -3.02 -26.20
N ASP A 195 28.05 -1.96 -26.96
CA ASP A 195 28.42 -0.66 -26.42
C ASP A 195 27.17 0.15 -26.03
N TYR A 196 25.96 -0.34 -26.32
CA TYR A 196 24.70 0.30 -25.99
C TYR A 196 23.89 -0.59 -25.04
N LYS A 197 23.54 -0.06 -23.88
CA LYS A 197 22.80 -0.79 -22.86
C LYS A 197 21.54 -0.03 -22.48
N GLN A 198 20.39 -0.71 -22.46
CA GLN A 198 19.18 -0.15 -21.88
C GLN A 198 19.38 0.07 -20.37
N VAL A 199 19.19 1.30 -19.94
CA VAL A 199 19.42 1.76 -18.56
C VAL A 199 18.14 2.20 -17.86
N LEU A 200 17.13 2.67 -18.59
CA LEU A 200 15.79 2.95 -18.05
C LEU A 200 14.70 2.38 -18.97
N GLY A 201 13.56 2.03 -18.38
CA GLY A 201 12.39 1.50 -19.09
C GLY A 201 11.48 0.63 -18.21
N PRO A 202 10.62 -0.24 -18.79
CA PRO A 202 9.58 -0.99 -18.06
C PRO A 202 10.08 -1.90 -16.91
N GLY A 203 11.37 -2.23 -16.89
CA GLY A 203 12.03 -2.99 -15.82
C GLY A 203 13.11 -2.22 -15.04
N HIS A 204 13.37 -0.95 -15.37
CA HIS A 204 14.46 -0.15 -14.82
C HIS A 204 14.00 1.29 -14.55
N LEU A 205 13.64 1.59 -13.30
CA LEU A 205 13.19 2.94 -12.89
C LEU A 205 14.35 3.90 -12.61
N SER A 206 15.52 3.35 -12.28
CA SER A 206 16.71 4.11 -11.89
C SER A 206 17.98 3.43 -12.39
N TYR A 207 18.98 4.23 -12.76
CA TYR A 207 20.29 3.75 -13.17
C TYR A 207 21.41 4.61 -12.60
N GLU A 208 22.36 3.96 -11.94
CA GLU A 208 23.60 4.60 -11.52
C GLU A 208 24.50 4.83 -12.74
N VAL A 209 24.69 6.10 -13.08
CA VAL A 209 25.47 6.52 -14.24
C VAL A 209 26.95 6.36 -13.91
N LYS A 210 27.53 5.27 -14.40
CA LYS A 210 28.98 5.04 -14.33
C LYS A 210 29.71 6.10 -15.15
N ARG A 211 30.78 6.68 -14.62
CA ARG A 211 31.58 7.71 -15.28
C ARG A 211 33.03 7.24 -15.38
N GLN A 212 33.64 7.39 -16.55
CA GLN A 212 35.08 7.14 -16.72
C GLN A 212 35.90 8.34 -16.24
N GLN A 213 37.16 8.11 -15.87
CA GLN A 213 38.05 9.18 -15.40
C GLN A 213 38.19 10.27 -16.49
N GLY A 214 37.88 11.52 -16.14
CA GLY A 214 37.89 12.65 -17.08
C GLY A 214 36.73 12.69 -18.09
N GLU A 215 35.77 11.76 -18.05
CA GLU A 215 34.59 11.78 -18.92
C GLU A 215 33.69 12.96 -18.54
N ARG A 216 33.38 13.83 -19.52
CA ARG A 216 32.57 15.04 -19.29
C ARG A 216 31.19 15.01 -19.90
N LYS A 217 30.96 14.08 -20.84
CA LYS A 217 29.71 13.94 -21.57
C LYS A 217 29.37 12.48 -21.72
N ILE A 218 28.14 12.13 -21.39
CA ILE A 218 27.60 10.79 -21.53
C ILE A 218 26.38 10.90 -22.43
N SER A 219 26.40 10.13 -23.52
CA SER A 219 25.33 10.13 -24.52
C SER A 219 24.32 9.02 -24.24
N PHE A 220 23.05 9.38 -24.33
CA PHE A 220 21.91 8.50 -24.23
C PHE A 220 21.07 8.59 -25.51
N PHE A 221 20.39 7.50 -25.82
CA PHE A 221 19.45 7.36 -26.92
C PHE A 221 18.10 6.98 -26.31
N VAL A 222 17.06 7.75 -26.61
CA VAL A 222 15.75 7.64 -25.99
C VAL A 222 14.72 7.27 -27.04
N GLU A 223 13.94 6.23 -26.77
CA GLU A 223 12.87 5.75 -27.65
C GLU A 223 11.50 5.85 -26.97
N GLY A 224 10.46 6.08 -27.76
CA GLY A 224 9.07 5.92 -27.33
C GLY A 224 8.60 4.47 -27.50
N LEU A 225 7.90 3.96 -26.49
CA LEU A 225 7.34 2.60 -26.50
C LEU A 225 5.85 2.55 -26.81
N THR A 226 5.19 3.72 -26.86
CA THR A 226 3.76 3.80 -27.15
C THR A 226 3.39 5.14 -27.79
N PHE A 227 2.36 5.13 -28.63
CA PHE A 227 1.71 6.34 -29.11
C PHE A 227 0.82 6.97 -28.02
N PRO A 228 0.58 8.29 -28.07
CA PRO A 228 -0.42 8.95 -27.21
C PRO A 228 -1.79 8.27 -27.28
N ASP A 229 -2.49 8.22 -26.15
CA ASP A 229 -3.78 7.54 -25.99
C ASP A 229 -4.68 8.24 -24.94
N VAL A 230 -5.89 7.74 -24.70
CA VAL A 230 -6.87 8.32 -23.77
C VAL A 230 -6.32 8.49 -22.35
N ASP A 231 -5.47 7.56 -21.91
CA ASP A 231 -4.82 7.54 -20.59
C ASP A 231 -3.41 8.17 -20.61
N PHE A 232 -2.95 8.63 -21.78
CA PHE A 232 -1.58 9.10 -21.97
C PHE A 232 -1.50 10.24 -22.99
N LEU A 233 -1.40 11.47 -22.47
CA LEU A 233 -1.28 12.70 -23.26
C LEU A 233 0.03 12.84 -24.07
N GLY A 234 0.88 11.81 -24.06
CA GLY A 234 2.13 11.76 -24.80
C GLY A 234 3.28 12.51 -24.15
N LEU A 235 3.26 12.83 -22.85
CA LEU A 235 4.37 13.51 -22.17
C LEU A 235 5.08 12.56 -21.21
N VAL A 236 6.42 12.53 -21.26
CA VAL A 236 7.26 11.78 -20.33
C VAL A 236 8.39 12.67 -19.80
N SER A 237 8.88 12.35 -18.60
CA SER A 237 9.98 13.07 -17.96
C SER A 237 11.11 12.15 -17.53
N LEU A 238 12.34 12.62 -17.67
CA LEU A 238 13.55 11.95 -17.21
C LEU A 238 14.34 12.91 -16.33
N SER A 239 14.92 12.40 -15.24
CA SER A 239 15.69 13.22 -14.31
C SER A 239 17.03 12.60 -13.98
N VAL A 240 18.02 13.42 -13.66
CA VAL A 240 19.31 12.98 -13.15
C VAL A 240 19.56 13.65 -11.81
N SER A 241 19.95 12.87 -10.81
CA SER A 241 20.26 13.35 -9.46
C SER A 241 21.71 13.08 -9.08
N LEU A 242 22.36 14.05 -8.43
CA LEU A 242 23.61 13.83 -7.70
C LEU A 242 23.26 13.40 -6.28
N VAL A 243 23.72 12.24 -5.85
CA VAL A 243 23.38 11.63 -4.55
C VAL A 243 24.62 11.45 -3.71
N ASP A 244 24.57 11.88 -2.45
CA ASP A 244 25.58 11.61 -1.44
C ASP A 244 25.41 10.18 -0.89
N THR A 245 26.48 9.38 -0.94
CA THR A 245 26.48 7.97 -0.50
C THR A 245 27.06 7.77 0.91
N GLU A 246 27.63 8.81 1.53
CA GLU A 246 28.16 8.72 2.90
C GLU A 246 27.09 8.91 3.97
N THR A 247 25.96 9.55 3.62
CA THR A 247 24.81 9.76 4.50
C THR A 247 23.80 8.61 4.42
N LEU A 248 23.28 8.16 5.57
CA LEU A 248 22.23 7.13 5.66
C LEU A 248 20.97 7.71 6.32
N PRO A 249 19.82 7.80 5.60
CA PRO A 249 19.60 7.38 4.21
C PRO A 249 20.31 8.28 3.18
N GLU A 250 20.59 7.75 1.99
CA GLU A 250 21.20 8.50 0.87
C GLU A 250 20.37 9.74 0.51
N VAL A 251 21.02 10.89 0.31
CA VAL A 251 20.34 12.18 0.08
C VAL A 251 20.66 12.74 -1.31
N PRO A 252 19.66 13.11 -2.14
CA PRO A 252 19.90 13.83 -3.39
C PRO A 252 20.28 15.29 -3.11
N LEU A 253 21.44 15.71 -3.62
CA LEU A 253 21.97 17.08 -3.49
C LEU A 253 21.52 18.01 -4.63
N PHE A 254 21.26 17.45 -5.81
CA PHE A 254 20.86 18.18 -7.01
C PHE A 254 20.04 17.29 -7.92
N THR A 255 19.06 17.85 -8.64
CA THR A 255 18.29 17.15 -9.67
C THR A 255 18.01 18.07 -10.88
N ASP A 256 18.37 17.61 -12.08
CA ASP A 256 17.93 18.22 -13.35
C ASP A 256 16.87 17.33 -14.02
N THR A 257 15.97 17.91 -14.82
CA THR A 257 14.84 17.19 -15.43
C THR A 257 14.58 17.68 -16.84
N VAL A 258 14.30 16.75 -17.74
CA VAL A 258 13.93 17.01 -19.13
C VAL A 258 12.58 16.36 -19.45
N ALA A 259 11.81 17.00 -20.32
CA ALA A 259 10.54 16.48 -20.82
C ALA A 259 10.59 16.19 -22.32
N PHE A 260 9.91 15.11 -22.71
CA PHE A 260 9.69 14.72 -24.10
C PHE A 260 8.21 14.60 -24.41
N ARG A 261 7.84 14.89 -25.66
CA ARG A 261 6.53 14.52 -26.20
C ARG A 261 6.66 13.38 -27.20
N MET A 262 5.83 12.34 -27.07
CA MET A 262 5.72 11.26 -28.05
C MET A 262 5.12 11.80 -29.36
N ALA A 263 5.74 11.43 -30.47
CA ALA A 263 5.23 11.71 -31.81
C ALA A 263 3.90 10.96 -32.02
N PRO A 264 2.85 11.63 -32.52
CA PRO A 264 1.59 10.99 -32.82
C PRO A 264 1.69 10.16 -34.12
N TRP A 265 0.75 9.23 -34.29
CA TRP A 265 0.45 8.65 -35.60
C TRP A 265 -0.42 9.64 -36.40
N ILE A 266 -0.04 9.90 -37.66
CA ILE A 266 -0.68 10.88 -38.54
C ILE A 266 -1.21 10.17 -39.78
N MET A 267 -2.53 10.13 -39.95
CA MET A 267 -3.19 9.49 -41.09
C MET A 267 -3.05 10.33 -42.37
N THR A 268 -2.86 9.68 -43.53
CA THR A 268 -2.76 10.36 -44.82
C THR A 268 -4.13 10.47 -45.52
N PRO A 269 -4.59 11.66 -45.93
CA PRO A 269 -5.84 11.79 -46.66
C PRO A 269 -5.73 11.22 -48.07
N ASN A 270 -6.82 10.64 -48.56
CA ASN A 270 -6.94 10.04 -49.91
C ASN A 270 -6.74 11.03 -51.07
N THR A 271 -6.61 12.33 -50.80
CA THR A 271 -6.23 13.35 -51.80
C THR A 271 -4.73 13.39 -52.09
N GLN A 272 -3.89 12.70 -51.31
CA GLN A 272 -2.46 12.61 -51.60
C GLN A 272 -2.18 11.64 -52.75
N PRO A 273 -1.06 11.82 -53.48
CA PRO A 273 -0.65 10.87 -54.52
C PRO A 273 -0.44 9.45 -53.94
N PRO A 274 -1.06 8.40 -54.53
CA PRO A 274 -0.92 7.04 -54.02
C PRO A 274 0.47 6.47 -54.32
N LEU A 275 1.09 5.83 -53.32
CA LEU A 275 2.39 5.17 -53.47
C LEU A 275 2.23 3.67 -53.77
N GLU A 276 1.46 2.98 -52.92
CA GLU A 276 1.21 1.54 -53.03
C GLU A 276 -0.31 1.27 -52.97
N LEU A 277 -0.77 0.29 -53.75
CA LEU A 277 -2.15 -0.17 -53.80
C LEU A 277 -2.18 -1.64 -53.37
N TYR A 278 -3.03 -1.99 -52.41
CA TYR A 278 -3.15 -3.34 -51.89
C TYR A 278 -4.48 -3.98 -52.30
N ALA A 279 -4.45 -5.24 -52.74
CA ALA A 279 -5.66 -5.99 -53.10
C ALA A 279 -5.54 -7.48 -52.71
N CYS A 280 -6.64 -8.09 -52.28
CA CYS A 280 -6.67 -9.52 -51.96
C CYS A 280 -7.03 -10.38 -53.17
N SER A 281 -6.29 -11.47 -53.38
CA SER A 281 -6.69 -12.57 -54.27
C SER A 281 -7.50 -13.59 -53.48
N VAL A 282 -8.75 -13.81 -53.88
CA VAL A 282 -9.68 -14.71 -53.19
C VAL A 282 -10.33 -15.71 -54.15
N ALA A 283 -10.67 -16.88 -53.62
CA ALA A 283 -11.45 -17.90 -54.31
C ALA A 283 -12.38 -18.60 -53.31
N ASP A 284 -13.64 -18.18 -53.31
CA ASP A 284 -14.68 -18.69 -52.42
C ASP A 284 -15.89 -19.23 -53.21
N SER A 285 -17.02 -19.44 -52.52
CA SER A 285 -18.26 -19.96 -53.08
C SER A 285 -18.83 -19.16 -54.25
N HIS A 286 -18.41 -17.90 -54.43
CA HIS A 286 -18.81 -17.03 -55.54
C HIS A 286 -17.81 -17.03 -56.71
N GLY A 287 -16.74 -17.82 -56.62
CA GLY A 287 -15.68 -17.93 -57.64
C GLY A 287 -14.50 -16.98 -57.41
N PRO A 288 -13.45 -17.06 -58.24
CA PRO A 288 -12.24 -16.27 -58.07
C PRO A 288 -12.39 -14.83 -58.57
N ASN A 289 -11.80 -13.85 -57.88
CA ASN A 289 -11.89 -12.42 -58.22
C ASN A 289 -10.91 -11.95 -59.32
N LYS A 290 -10.55 -12.81 -60.29
CA LYS A 290 -9.50 -12.52 -61.28
C LYS A 290 -9.72 -11.24 -62.08
N LYS A 291 -10.96 -11.02 -62.54
CA LYS A 291 -11.28 -9.83 -63.34
C LYS A 291 -11.07 -8.53 -62.57
N PHE A 292 -11.42 -8.51 -61.29
CA PHE A 292 -11.16 -7.38 -60.40
C PHE A 292 -9.66 -7.08 -60.26
N LEU A 293 -8.83 -8.12 -60.09
CA LEU A 293 -7.37 -7.95 -60.00
C LEU A 293 -6.75 -7.43 -61.31
N GLU A 294 -7.25 -7.86 -62.48
CA GLU A 294 -6.85 -7.32 -63.78
C GLU A 294 -7.18 -5.83 -63.88
N ASP A 295 -8.41 -5.44 -63.51
CA ASP A 295 -8.84 -4.04 -63.56
C ASP A 295 -8.04 -3.16 -62.58
N MET A 296 -7.70 -3.67 -61.39
CA MET A 296 -6.83 -2.98 -60.43
C MET A 296 -5.39 -2.85 -60.93
N SER A 297 -4.88 -3.86 -61.64
CA SER A 297 -3.56 -3.81 -62.28
C SER A 297 -3.51 -2.75 -63.38
N ASP A 298 -4.54 -2.66 -64.22
CA ASP A 298 -4.65 -1.62 -65.25
C ASP A 298 -4.73 -0.21 -64.64
N LEU A 299 -5.42 -0.06 -63.51
CA LEU A 299 -5.49 1.20 -62.77
C LEU A 299 -4.13 1.60 -62.20
N ALA A 300 -3.47 0.68 -61.47
CA ALA A 300 -2.16 0.92 -60.86
C ALA A 300 -1.09 1.32 -61.90
N LEU A 301 -1.12 0.68 -63.08
CA LEU A 301 -0.24 1.02 -64.20
C LEU A 301 -0.47 2.45 -64.72
N LYS A 302 -1.73 2.89 -64.81
CA LYS A 302 -2.08 4.26 -65.26
C LYS A 302 -1.66 5.34 -64.27
N THR A 303 -1.65 5.02 -62.98
CA THR A 303 -1.32 5.97 -61.91
C THR A 303 0.13 5.89 -61.44
N ASN A 304 0.96 5.01 -62.04
CA ASN A 304 2.33 4.72 -61.61
C ASN A 304 2.42 4.33 -60.12
N CYS A 305 1.40 3.59 -59.64
CA CYS A 305 1.30 3.10 -58.28
C CYS A 305 1.71 1.62 -58.24
N LYS A 306 2.39 1.21 -57.18
CA LYS A 306 2.82 -0.19 -57.01
C LYS A 306 1.66 -1.05 -56.50
N LEU A 307 1.16 -1.98 -57.31
CA LEU A 307 0.15 -2.96 -56.88
C LEU A 307 0.78 -4.12 -56.10
N ILE A 308 0.26 -4.39 -54.91
CA ILE A 308 0.63 -5.51 -54.03
C ILE A 308 -0.58 -6.42 -53.88
N ILE A 309 -0.47 -7.65 -54.37
CA ILE A 309 -1.54 -8.65 -54.29
C ILE A 309 -1.29 -9.55 -53.07
N CYS A 310 -2.19 -9.50 -52.09
CA CYS A 310 -2.20 -10.40 -50.94
C CYS A 310 -2.76 -11.77 -51.38
N PRO A 311 -1.95 -12.85 -51.31
CA PRO A 311 -2.36 -14.16 -51.78
C PRO A 311 -3.39 -14.81 -50.84
N GLN A 312 -4.20 -15.71 -51.39
CA GLN A 312 -5.26 -16.44 -50.66
C GLN A 312 -4.76 -17.12 -49.38
N ILE A 313 -3.54 -17.64 -49.39
CA ILE A 313 -2.93 -18.31 -48.23
C ILE A 313 -2.69 -17.38 -47.04
N GLU A 314 -2.54 -16.09 -47.30
CA GLU A 314 -2.28 -15.07 -46.28
C GLU A 314 -3.56 -14.37 -45.84
N ASN A 315 -4.48 -14.10 -46.77
CA ASN A 315 -5.76 -13.47 -46.45
C ASN A 315 -6.84 -14.44 -45.97
N ARG A 316 -6.66 -15.77 -46.14
CA ARG A 316 -7.64 -16.80 -45.76
C ARG A 316 -9.04 -16.58 -46.34
N ASN A 317 -9.12 -16.13 -47.60
CA ASN A 317 -10.34 -15.70 -48.29
C ASN A 317 -11.01 -14.42 -47.74
N ASP A 318 -10.36 -13.71 -46.83
CA ASP A 318 -10.80 -12.36 -46.46
C ASP A 318 -10.41 -11.36 -47.55
N ARG A 319 -11.41 -10.71 -48.13
CA ARG A 319 -11.24 -9.80 -49.28
C ARG A 319 -11.13 -8.34 -48.86
N TRP A 320 -11.41 -8.01 -47.60
CA TRP A 320 -11.65 -6.64 -47.14
C TRP A 320 -10.38 -6.03 -46.56
N ILE A 321 -9.41 -5.74 -47.43
CA ILE A 321 -8.08 -5.27 -47.00
C ILE A 321 -8.09 -3.88 -46.35
N GLN A 322 -9.04 -3.01 -46.74
CA GLN A 322 -9.21 -1.69 -46.13
C GLN A 322 -9.91 -1.75 -44.76
N ASP A 323 -10.69 -2.79 -44.48
CA ASP A 323 -11.27 -3.00 -43.14
C ASP A 323 -10.20 -3.40 -42.12
N GLU A 324 -9.10 -3.98 -42.58
CA GLU A 324 -8.04 -4.50 -41.72
C GLU A 324 -6.98 -3.45 -41.39
N MET A 325 -6.64 -2.54 -42.31
CA MET A 325 -5.51 -1.65 -42.08
C MET A 325 -5.64 -0.29 -42.77
N GLU A 326 -5.06 0.73 -42.13
CA GLU A 326 -4.96 2.10 -42.64
C GLU A 326 -3.53 2.60 -42.54
N PHE A 327 -3.15 3.48 -43.46
CA PHE A 327 -1.79 4.01 -43.53
C PHE A 327 -1.69 5.41 -42.93
N GLY A 328 -0.63 5.59 -42.15
CA GLY A 328 -0.20 6.89 -41.66
C GLY A 328 1.31 6.93 -41.56
N TYR A 329 1.83 7.92 -40.86
CA TYR A 329 3.25 8.07 -40.59
C TYR A 329 3.47 8.66 -39.20
N THR A 330 4.71 8.53 -38.71
CA THR A 330 5.17 9.23 -37.51
C THR A 330 6.36 10.11 -37.88
N GLU A 331 6.55 11.22 -37.15
CA GLU A 331 7.57 12.21 -37.48
C GLU A 331 8.16 12.85 -36.21
N ALA A 332 9.49 12.94 -36.21
CA ALA A 332 10.26 13.76 -35.30
C ALA A 332 11.35 14.52 -36.08
N PRO A 333 12.00 15.53 -35.49
CA PRO A 333 12.93 16.41 -36.21
C PRO A 333 14.11 15.73 -36.91
N HIS A 334 14.44 14.49 -36.53
CA HIS A 334 15.58 13.74 -37.06
C HIS A 334 15.17 12.61 -38.03
N LYS A 335 13.91 12.14 -38.00
CA LYS A 335 13.46 10.99 -38.80
C LYS A 335 11.92 10.97 -38.94
N SER A 336 11.44 10.41 -40.04
CA SER A 336 10.03 10.12 -40.28
C SER A 336 9.91 8.85 -41.13
N PHE A 337 8.91 8.02 -40.84
CA PHE A 337 8.65 6.78 -41.55
C PHE A 337 7.15 6.41 -41.53
N PRO A 338 6.66 5.66 -42.54
CA PRO A 338 5.28 5.18 -42.59
C PRO A 338 4.98 4.17 -41.49
N VAL A 339 3.75 4.19 -41.00
CA VAL A 339 3.26 3.29 -39.95
C VAL A 339 1.89 2.77 -40.36
N VAL A 340 1.76 1.44 -40.47
CA VAL A 340 0.46 0.80 -40.69
C VAL A 340 -0.27 0.67 -39.36
N PHE A 341 -1.50 1.16 -39.31
CA PHE A 341 -2.42 0.89 -38.21
C PHE A 341 -3.23 -0.36 -38.58
N ASP A 342 -3.13 -1.40 -37.76
CA ASP A 342 -3.84 -2.65 -37.88
C ASP A 342 -5.09 -2.67 -36.99
N SER A 343 -6.24 -2.93 -37.59
CA SER A 343 -7.56 -2.95 -36.97
C SER A 343 -7.69 -4.10 -35.97
N PRO A 344 -8.41 -3.90 -34.85
CA PRO A 344 -8.70 -4.98 -33.91
C PRO A 344 -9.70 -6.03 -34.43
N ARG A 345 -10.25 -5.88 -35.65
CA ARG A 345 -11.21 -6.80 -36.28
C ARG A 345 -10.73 -8.26 -36.33
N ASN A 346 -9.40 -8.50 -36.41
CA ASN A 346 -8.77 -9.80 -36.16
C ASN A 346 -9.33 -10.99 -36.98
N ARG A 347 -9.65 -10.80 -38.28
CA ARG A 347 -10.18 -11.87 -39.17
C ARG A 347 -9.10 -12.56 -40.01
N GLY A 348 -9.35 -12.85 -41.29
CA GLY A 348 -8.46 -13.63 -42.14
C GLY A 348 -7.14 -12.91 -42.43
N LEU A 349 -7.19 -11.57 -42.41
CA LEU A 349 -6.05 -10.67 -42.66
C LEU A 349 -5.28 -10.25 -41.40
N LYS A 350 -5.68 -10.70 -40.20
CA LYS A 350 -5.08 -10.36 -38.88
C LYS A 350 -3.56 -10.28 -38.82
N HIS A 351 -2.88 -11.13 -39.57
CA HIS A 351 -1.42 -11.23 -39.51
C HIS A 351 -0.72 -10.56 -40.69
N PHE A 352 -1.47 -10.06 -41.67
CA PHE A 352 -0.91 -9.51 -42.90
C PHE A 352 -0.11 -8.23 -42.63
N PRO A 353 -0.63 -7.19 -41.94
CA PRO A 353 0.14 -5.98 -41.67
C PRO A 353 1.43 -6.29 -40.90
N TYR A 354 1.31 -7.07 -39.82
CA TYR A 354 2.46 -7.46 -39.00
C TYR A 354 3.51 -8.32 -39.73
N LYS A 355 3.10 -9.23 -40.62
CA LYS A 355 4.05 -10.16 -41.27
C LYS A 355 4.65 -9.63 -42.57
N ARG A 356 3.89 -8.81 -43.31
CA ARG A 356 4.25 -8.39 -44.68
C ARG A 356 4.63 -6.92 -44.80
N ILE A 357 4.13 -6.06 -43.91
CA ILE A 357 4.36 -4.62 -43.99
C ILE A 357 5.43 -4.17 -43.00
N LEU A 358 5.36 -4.64 -41.74
CA LEU A 358 6.38 -4.35 -40.73
C LEU A 358 7.79 -4.72 -41.22
N GLY A 359 8.69 -3.75 -41.25
CA GLY A 359 10.06 -3.91 -41.73
C GLY A 359 10.92 -2.70 -41.38
N PRO A 360 12.14 -2.62 -41.93
CA PRO A 360 13.03 -1.48 -41.70
C PRO A 360 12.39 -0.19 -42.20
N ASP A 361 12.38 0.87 -41.39
CA ASP A 361 11.72 2.15 -41.68
C ASP A 361 10.23 2.00 -42.05
N PHE A 362 9.54 0.97 -41.54
CA PHE A 362 8.10 0.80 -41.73
C PHE A 362 7.45 0.24 -40.46
N GLY A 363 6.76 1.11 -39.73
CA GLY A 363 6.19 0.83 -38.43
C GLY A 363 4.86 0.07 -38.46
N TYR A 364 4.55 -0.55 -37.34
CA TYR A 364 3.29 -1.23 -37.09
C TYR A 364 2.69 -0.79 -35.76
N VAL A 365 1.39 -0.51 -35.74
CA VAL A 365 0.63 -0.27 -34.51
C VAL A 365 -0.71 -0.99 -34.57
N THR A 366 -1.15 -1.52 -33.43
CA THR A 366 -2.50 -2.04 -33.23
C THR A 366 -2.97 -1.74 -31.81
N ARG A 367 -4.27 -1.89 -31.55
CA ARG A 367 -4.86 -1.83 -30.22
C ARG A 367 -5.65 -3.11 -29.96
N GLU A 368 -5.36 -3.78 -28.85
CA GLU A 368 -6.12 -4.95 -28.43
C GLU A 368 -7.38 -4.52 -27.67
N ILE A 369 -8.50 -5.19 -27.91
CA ILE A 369 -9.74 -4.91 -27.18
C ILE A 369 -9.73 -5.70 -25.89
N LEU A 370 -9.85 -5.00 -24.76
CA LEU A 370 -9.64 -5.56 -23.41
C LEU A 370 -10.86 -6.32 -22.86
N SER A 371 -12.05 -6.19 -23.48
CA SER A 371 -13.28 -6.72 -22.86
C SER A 371 -14.48 -6.94 -23.78
N ALA A 372 -14.49 -6.44 -25.02
CA ALA A 372 -15.60 -6.58 -25.96
C ALA A 372 -15.05 -7.11 -27.30
N GLY A 373 -15.81 -7.93 -28.02
CA GLY A 373 -15.36 -8.37 -29.35
C GLY A 373 -15.28 -7.18 -30.32
N ALA A 374 -14.37 -7.22 -31.30
CA ALA A 374 -14.31 -6.20 -32.34
C ALA A 374 -15.58 -6.26 -33.20
N SER A 375 -16.39 -5.21 -33.21
CA SER A 375 -17.59 -5.08 -34.02
C SER A 375 -17.25 -4.67 -35.46
N SER A 376 -18.27 -4.58 -36.33
CA SER A 376 -18.09 -3.97 -37.66
C SER A 376 -17.71 -2.48 -37.58
N LEU A 377 -17.99 -1.78 -36.47
CA LEU A 377 -17.56 -0.39 -36.28
C LEU A 377 -16.05 -0.28 -36.07
N ASP A 378 -15.41 -1.33 -35.57
CA ASP A 378 -13.97 -1.39 -35.34
C ASP A 378 -13.17 -1.73 -36.61
N SER A 379 -13.87 -2.01 -37.72
CA SER A 379 -13.28 -2.19 -39.05
C SER A 379 -12.93 -0.83 -39.64
N PHE A 380 -11.74 -0.71 -40.23
CA PHE A 380 -11.22 0.58 -40.68
C PHE A 380 -11.88 1.15 -41.94
N GLY A 381 -12.81 0.42 -42.57
CA GLY A 381 -13.78 1.05 -43.48
C GLY A 381 -14.60 2.17 -42.84
N ASN A 382 -14.63 2.26 -41.50
CA ASN A 382 -15.23 3.36 -40.74
C ASN A 382 -14.22 4.43 -40.27
N LEU A 383 -12.97 4.40 -40.72
CA LEU A 383 -11.91 5.35 -40.36
C LEU A 383 -11.40 6.06 -41.62
N ASP A 384 -11.45 7.39 -41.64
CA ASP A 384 -10.84 8.20 -42.71
C ASP A 384 -10.31 9.53 -42.14
N VAL A 385 -9.65 10.35 -42.95
CA VAL A 385 -9.17 11.68 -42.58
C VAL A 385 -9.50 12.70 -43.66
N SER A 386 -10.01 13.86 -43.25
CA SER A 386 -10.22 14.96 -44.19
C SER A 386 -8.88 15.45 -44.76
N PRO A 387 -8.87 16.02 -45.97
CA PRO A 387 -7.76 16.88 -46.39
C PRO A 387 -7.57 18.07 -45.41
N PRO A 388 -6.43 18.79 -45.48
CA PRO A 388 -6.24 20.03 -44.71
C PRO A 388 -7.44 20.96 -44.88
N VAL A 389 -8.03 21.39 -43.76
CA VAL A 389 -9.34 22.07 -43.77
C VAL A 389 -9.40 23.15 -42.71
N THR A 390 -10.19 24.20 -42.97
CA THR A 390 -10.55 25.21 -41.96
C THR A 390 -12.01 25.03 -41.58
N VAL A 391 -12.28 24.89 -40.28
CA VAL A 391 -13.64 24.75 -39.75
C VAL A 391 -13.85 25.78 -38.65
N GLY A 392 -14.86 26.64 -38.79
CA GLY A 392 -15.18 27.66 -37.77
C GLY A 392 -14.03 28.63 -37.46
N GLY A 393 -13.18 28.95 -38.45
CA GLY A 393 -12.01 29.82 -38.27
C GLY A 393 -10.78 29.16 -37.63
N LYS A 394 -10.83 27.85 -37.33
CA LYS A 394 -9.68 27.06 -36.86
C LYS A 394 -9.10 26.24 -38.02
N GLU A 395 -7.80 26.34 -38.21
CA GLU A 395 -7.06 25.56 -39.21
C GLU A 395 -6.69 24.17 -38.68
N TYR A 396 -6.87 23.17 -39.54
CA TYR A 396 -6.48 21.78 -39.33
C TYR A 396 -5.49 21.40 -40.45
N PRO A 397 -4.20 21.72 -40.30
CA PRO A 397 -3.21 21.58 -41.37
C PRO A 397 -2.91 20.12 -41.74
N LEU A 398 -3.23 19.17 -40.86
CA LEU A 398 -3.11 17.73 -41.09
C LEU A 398 -4.48 17.06 -41.29
N GLY A 399 -5.54 17.85 -41.52
CA GLY A 399 -6.90 17.33 -41.62
C GLY A 399 -7.54 16.97 -40.28
N ARG A 400 -8.68 16.29 -40.35
CA ARG A 400 -9.46 15.83 -39.20
C ARG A 400 -9.84 14.36 -39.39
N ILE A 401 -9.58 13.53 -38.39
CA ILE A 401 -10.02 12.13 -38.38
C ILE A 401 -11.57 12.08 -38.39
N LEU A 402 -12.10 11.19 -39.22
CA LEU A 402 -13.51 10.86 -39.41
C LEU A 402 -13.69 9.41 -38.95
N ILE A 403 -14.62 9.16 -38.02
CA ILE A 403 -14.85 7.83 -37.43
C ILE A 403 -16.34 7.53 -37.39
N GLY A 404 -16.74 6.35 -37.89
CA GLY A 404 -18.11 5.82 -37.75
C GLY A 404 -18.44 5.45 -36.30
N SER A 405 -19.69 5.65 -35.88
CA SER A 405 -20.13 5.31 -34.51
C SER A 405 -21.60 4.87 -34.48
N SER A 406 -21.97 4.06 -33.48
CA SER A 406 -23.34 3.58 -33.26
C SER A 406 -24.34 4.71 -32.94
N PHE A 407 -23.84 5.81 -32.37
CA PHE A 407 -24.56 7.07 -32.20
C PHE A 407 -23.76 8.19 -32.85
N PRO A 408 -24.08 8.61 -34.09
CA PRO A 408 -23.32 9.66 -34.74
C PRO A 408 -23.46 10.96 -33.95
N LYS A 409 -22.32 11.54 -33.56
CA LYS A 409 -22.24 12.92 -33.04
C LYS A 409 -22.60 13.97 -34.11
N SER A 410 -22.89 13.52 -35.33
CA SER A 410 -23.23 14.29 -36.52
C SER A 410 -24.65 13.95 -36.97
N VAL A 411 -25.51 14.96 -37.04
CA VAL A 411 -26.91 14.90 -37.48
C VAL A 411 -27.06 15.14 -38.98
N PRO A 412 -28.22 14.83 -39.61
CA PRO A 412 -28.46 15.14 -41.02
C PRO A 412 -28.12 16.60 -41.36
N GLU A 413 -27.56 16.83 -42.55
CA GLU A 413 -27.18 18.18 -43.02
C GLU A 413 -28.40 19.12 -43.00
N GLY A 414 -28.23 20.33 -42.45
CA GLY A 414 -29.32 21.29 -42.26
C GLY A 414 -30.17 21.09 -41.00
N THR A 415 -29.81 20.13 -40.13
CA THR A 415 -30.42 20.01 -38.80
C THR A 415 -30.00 21.19 -37.93
N GLU A 416 -30.99 21.98 -37.52
CA GLU A 416 -30.81 23.11 -36.59
C GLU A 416 -31.47 22.83 -35.24
N MET A 417 -32.44 21.91 -35.22
CA MET A 417 -33.21 21.57 -34.05
C MET A 417 -33.49 20.06 -33.99
N PHE A 418 -33.74 19.54 -32.79
CA PHE A 418 -34.25 18.20 -32.58
C PHE A 418 -35.39 18.20 -31.56
N GLU A 419 -36.28 17.22 -31.67
CA GLU A 419 -37.33 16.93 -30.70
C GLU A 419 -37.08 15.51 -30.17
N VAL A 420 -37.21 15.30 -28.86
CA VAL A 420 -37.03 13.99 -28.25
C VAL A 420 -38.25 13.63 -27.43
N TYR A 421 -38.69 12.38 -27.57
CA TYR A 421 -39.85 11.82 -26.89
C TYR A 421 -39.49 10.45 -26.31
N GLY A 422 -39.98 10.16 -25.10
CA GLY A 422 -39.85 8.86 -24.45
C GLY A 422 -41.21 8.25 -24.14
N THR A 423 -41.29 6.93 -24.09
CA THR A 423 -42.48 6.22 -23.57
C THR A 423 -42.75 6.55 -22.09
N PRO A 424 -43.98 6.34 -21.58
CA PRO A 424 -44.27 6.51 -20.16
C PRO A 424 -43.29 5.71 -19.28
N GLY A 425 -42.74 6.36 -18.25
CA GLY A 425 -41.71 5.78 -17.36
C GLY A 425 -40.26 6.10 -17.74
N VAL A 426 -40.04 6.68 -18.94
CA VAL A 426 -38.74 7.18 -19.39
C VAL A 426 -38.69 8.70 -19.21
N ASP A 427 -37.86 9.16 -18.27
CA ASP A 427 -37.56 10.58 -18.11
C ASP A 427 -36.36 10.96 -18.99
N ILE A 428 -36.49 12.05 -19.73
CA ILE A 428 -35.44 12.55 -20.63
C ILE A 428 -35.03 13.94 -20.18
N TYR A 429 -33.72 14.16 -20.09
CA TYR A 429 -33.13 15.44 -19.74
C TYR A 429 -32.17 15.89 -20.83
N ILE A 430 -32.15 17.19 -21.11
CA ILE A 430 -31.20 17.83 -22.01
C ILE A 430 -30.24 18.67 -21.17
N SER A 431 -28.94 18.46 -21.35
CA SER A 431 -27.89 19.19 -20.65
C SER A 431 -26.99 19.95 -21.63
N PRO A 432 -26.98 21.30 -21.61
CA PRO A 432 -26.00 22.09 -22.35
C PRO A 432 -24.67 22.08 -21.59
N SER A 433 -23.82 21.09 -21.90
CA SER A 433 -22.52 20.79 -21.27
C SER A 433 -22.56 20.32 -19.80
N VAL A 434 -21.41 19.78 -19.35
CA VAL A 434 -21.21 19.08 -18.07
C VAL A 434 -21.32 20.00 -16.83
N GLU A 435 -21.36 21.32 -17.01
CA GLU A 435 -21.30 22.32 -15.91
C GLU A 435 -22.60 23.12 -15.68
N ARG A 436 -23.70 22.87 -16.40
CA ARG A 436 -24.99 23.56 -16.20
C ARG A 436 -26.15 22.60 -15.87
N GLY A 437 -27.18 23.15 -15.22
CA GLY A 437 -28.35 22.41 -14.74
C GLY A 437 -29.10 21.66 -15.84
N ARG A 438 -29.56 20.44 -15.50
CA ARG A 438 -30.35 19.56 -16.39
C ARG A 438 -31.75 20.13 -16.56
N GLU A 439 -32.21 20.28 -17.80
CA GLU A 439 -33.60 20.64 -18.10
C GLU A 439 -34.37 19.41 -18.57
N ARG A 440 -35.58 19.20 -18.05
CA ARG A 440 -36.45 18.12 -18.52
C ARG A 440 -36.83 18.38 -19.98
N ALA A 441 -36.75 17.35 -20.81
CA ALA A 441 -37.20 17.43 -22.19
C ALA A 441 -38.74 17.51 -22.22
N ASP A 442 -39.27 18.73 -22.30
CA ASP A 442 -40.66 18.94 -22.69
C ASP A 442 -40.76 18.80 -24.22
N THR A 443 -41.97 18.56 -24.76
CA THR A 443 -42.28 18.36 -26.21
C THR A 443 -42.05 19.61 -27.07
N ARG A 444 -40.96 20.32 -26.82
CA ARG A 444 -40.46 21.49 -27.54
C ARG A 444 -39.26 21.07 -28.38
N ARG A 445 -38.99 21.84 -29.42
CA ARG A 445 -37.77 21.69 -30.23
C ARG A 445 -36.59 22.31 -29.49
N TRP A 446 -35.47 21.58 -29.47
CA TRP A 446 -34.20 21.99 -28.88
C TRP A 446 -33.23 22.33 -30.00
N HIS A 447 -32.44 23.39 -29.85
CA HIS A 447 -31.40 23.68 -30.81
C HIS A 447 -30.32 22.60 -30.77
N PHE A 448 -29.83 22.20 -31.95
CA PHE A 448 -28.75 21.24 -32.06
C PHE A 448 -27.41 21.98 -31.93
N ASP A 449 -26.83 21.96 -30.73
CA ASP A 449 -25.50 22.51 -30.44
C ASP A 449 -24.49 21.40 -30.11
N THR A 450 -23.24 21.59 -30.55
CA THR A 450 -22.14 20.67 -30.23
C THR A 450 -21.85 20.69 -28.72
N GLY A 451 -22.03 19.54 -28.06
CA GLY A 451 -21.83 19.38 -26.61
C GLY A 451 -23.11 19.28 -25.77
N LEU A 452 -24.29 19.21 -26.41
CA LEU A 452 -25.53 18.80 -25.74
C LEU A 452 -25.53 17.30 -25.43
N GLU A 453 -25.99 16.95 -24.23
CA GLU A 453 -26.19 15.56 -23.80
C GLU A 453 -27.69 15.27 -23.64
N ILE A 454 -28.14 14.14 -24.18
CA ILE A 454 -29.47 13.57 -23.92
C ILE A 454 -29.28 12.50 -22.85
N ILE A 455 -29.79 12.76 -21.64
CA ILE A 455 -29.71 11.84 -20.51
C ILE A 455 -31.07 11.15 -20.40
N VAL A 456 -31.07 9.82 -20.49
CA VAL A 456 -32.26 8.98 -20.36
C VAL A 456 -32.24 8.31 -18.99
N VAL A 457 -33.33 8.44 -18.24
CA VAL A 457 -33.49 7.86 -16.90
C VAL A 457 -34.77 7.02 -16.89
N MET A 458 -34.64 5.76 -16.49
CA MET A 458 -35.78 4.88 -16.20
C MET A 458 -35.81 4.63 -14.70
N ASN A 459 -36.96 4.84 -14.06
CA ASN A 459 -37.09 4.76 -12.60
C ASN A 459 -37.63 3.40 -12.11
N SER A 460 -37.92 2.48 -13.03
CA SER A 460 -38.45 1.15 -12.71
C SER A 460 -37.94 0.11 -13.72
N PRO A 461 -37.65 -1.12 -13.27
CA PRO A 461 -37.33 -2.23 -14.18
C PRO A 461 -38.43 -2.47 -15.21
N SER A 462 -38.03 -2.90 -16.40
CA SER A 462 -38.94 -3.31 -17.48
C SER A 462 -39.64 -4.62 -17.14
N ASN A 463 -40.86 -4.80 -17.66
CA ASN A 463 -41.59 -6.07 -17.52
C ASN A 463 -41.26 -7.04 -18.67
N ASP A 464 -41.02 -6.48 -19.87
CA ASP A 464 -40.74 -7.21 -21.10
C ASP A 464 -39.51 -6.62 -21.81
N LEU A 465 -38.89 -7.40 -22.69
CA LEU A 465 -37.79 -6.92 -23.54
C LEU A 465 -38.28 -5.77 -24.45
N ASN A 466 -37.49 -4.70 -24.50
CA ASN A 466 -37.72 -3.53 -25.37
C ASN A 466 -39.08 -2.85 -25.15
N ASP A 467 -39.63 -2.91 -23.94
CA ASP A 467 -40.95 -2.36 -23.59
C ASP A 467 -41.02 -0.82 -23.63
N SER A 468 -39.86 -0.17 -23.62
CA SER A 468 -39.70 1.27 -23.61
C SER A 468 -38.87 1.73 -24.79
N HIS A 469 -39.06 2.98 -25.25
CA HIS A 469 -38.20 3.56 -26.28
C HIS A 469 -38.10 5.08 -26.17
N VAL A 470 -37.03 5.60 -26.76
CA VAL A 470 -36.80 7.02 -27.01
C VAL A 470 -36.77 7.26 -28.51
N GLN A 471 -37.56 8.21 -28.98
CA GLN A 471 -37.56 8.67 -30.36
C GLN A 471 -36.97 10.08 -30.45
N ILE A 472 -35.99 10.26 -31.32
CA ILE A 472 -35.39 11.57 -31.64
C ILE A 472 -35.79 11.93 -33.07
N SER A 473 -36.39 13.10 -33.26
CA SER A 473 -36.78 13.65 -34.56
C SER A 473 -35.92 14.87 -34.87
N TYR A 474 -35.22 14.88 -36.01
CA TYR A 474 -34.31 15.96 -36.42
C TYR A 474 -35.00 16.92 -37.38
N HIS A 475 -34.81 18.23 -37.20
CA HIS A 475 -35.54 19.29 -37.91
C HIS A 475 -34.61 20.39 -38.47
N SER A 476 -35.00 20.92 -39.63
CA SER A 476 -34.50 22.20 -40.16
C SER A 476 -35.44 23.35 -39.74
N SER A 477 -34.96 24.60 -39.71
CA SER A 477 -35.83 25.78 -39.57
C SER A 477 -36.70 26.06 -40.80
N HIS A 478 -36.39 25.44 -41.94
CA HIS A 478 -37.06 25.71 -43.22
C HIS A 478 -38.14 24.71 -43.59
N GLU A 479 -38.20 23.54 -42.93
CA GLU A 479 -39.16 22.47 -43.23
C GLU A 479 -40.05 22.13 -42.02
N PRO A 480 -41.37 21.95 -42.21
CA PRO A 480 -42.29 21.63 -41.12
C PRO A 480 -42.17 20.18 -40.64
N LEU A 481 -41.74 19.26 -41.51
CA LEU A 481 -41.56 17.83 -41.23
C LEU A 481 -40.14 17.53 -40.72
N PRO A 482 -39.94 16.47 -39.92
CA PRO A 482 -38.59 16.03 -39.54
C PRO A 482 -37.82 15.51 -40.76
N LEU A 483 -36.54 15.89 -40.84
CA LEU A 483 -35.59 15.43 -41.85
C LEU A 483 -35.29 13.93 -41.71
N ALA A 484 -35.25 13.45 -40.46
CA ALA A 484 -35.05 12.05 -40.11
C ALA A 484 -35.55 11.79 -38.68
N TYR A 485 -35.74 10.52 -38.34
CA TYR A 485 -35.98 10.08 -36.97
C TYR A 485 -35.04 8.91 -36.61
N ALA A 486 -34.70 8.81 -35.33
CA ALA A 486 -33.99 7.69 -34.72
C ALA A 486 -34.81 7.15 -33.55
N VAL A 487 -34.88 5.83 -33.40
CA VAL A 487 -35.59 5.18 -32.28
C VAL A 487 -34.60 4.29 -31.53
N LEU A 488 -34.53 4.48 -30.21
CA LEU A 488 -33.75 3.68 -29.28
C LEU A 488 -34.70 2.88 -28.40
N TYR A 489 -34.74 1.56 -28.56
CA TYR A 489 -35.48 0.67 -27.66
C TYR A 489 -34.66 0.41 -26.39
N LEU A 490 -35.35 0.31 -25.25
CA LEU A 490 -34.77 0.24 -23.93
C LEU A 490 -35.40 -0.91 -23.14
N THR A 491 -34.54 -1.65 -22.43
CA THR A 491 -34.93 -2.61 -21.38
C THR A 491 -34.23 -2.18 -20.10
N CYS A 492 -34.97 -1.83 -19.06
CA CYS A 492 -34.41 -1.45 -17.76
C CYS A 492 -34.28 -2.69 -16.87
N VAL A 493 -33.10 -2.87 -16.28
CA VAL A 493 -32.85 -3.87 -15.25
C VAL A 493 -32.20 -3.24 -14.04
N ASP A 494 -32.58 -3.71 -12.86
CA ASP A 494 -31.95 -3.34 -11.59
C ASP A 494 -31.05 -4.48 -11.15
N ILE A 495 -29.77 -4.19 -10.97
CA ILE A 495 -28.74 -5.15 -10.55
C ILE A 495 -27.96 -4.50 -9.42
N ALA A 496 -28.03 -5.09 -8.24
CA ALA A 496 -27.36 -4.57 -7.05
C ALA A 496 -26.67 -5.69 -6.28
N LEU A 497 -25.36 -5.55 -6.06
CA LEU A 497 -24.60 -6.40 -5.14
C LEU A 497 -24.51 -5.72 -3.79
N ASP A 498 -25.24 -6.20 -2.80
CA ASP A 498 -25.36 -5.58 -1.48
C ASP A 498 -24.63 -6.41 -0.41
N CYS A 499 -24.20 -5.74 0.65
CA CYS A 499 -23.66 -6.34 1.85
C CYS A 499 -24.10 -5.53 3.08
N ASP A 500 -23.87 -6.03 4.29
CA ASP A 500 -24.17 -5.26 5.50
C ASP A 500 -23.19 -4.08 5.66
N LEU A 501 -23.61 -2.90 5.20
CA LEU A 501 -22.89 -1.64 5.34
C LEU A 501 -23.14 -0.97 6.70
N ASN A 502 -24.18 -1.39 7.40
CA ASN A 502 -24.67 -0.75 8.61
C ASN A 502 -24.33 -1.63 9.81
N CYS A 503 -23.14 -1.43 10.38
CA CYS A 503 -22.68 -2.13 11.57
C CYS A 503 -23.60 -2.02 12.82
N GLU A 504 -24.74 -1.29 12.75
CA GLU A 504 -25.80 -1.20 13.77
C GLU A 504 -27.24 -0.98 13.20
N GLY A 505 -27.59 -1.47 12.00
CA GLY A 505 -29.01 -1.51 11.56
C GLY A 505 -29.69 -0.13 11.35
N ARG A 506 -28.98 0.85 10.80
CA ARG A 506 -29.60 2.15 10.39
C ARG A 506 -30.53 1.94 9.19
N GLN A 507 -31.72 2.54 9.23
CA GLN A 507 -32.77 2.39 8.20
C GLN A 507 -32.58 3.19 6.90
N ASN A 508 -31.45 3.89 6.69
CA ASN A 508 -31.22 4.68 5.48
C ASN A 508 -30.02 4.13 4.68
N SER A 509 -30.29 3.17 3.80
CA SER A 509 -29.34 2.57 2.86
C SER A 509 -29.01 3.44 1.64
N SER A 510 -29.66 4.60 1.46
CA SER A 510 -29.67 5.31 0.17
C SER A 510 -28.55 6.34 -0.07
N PHE A 511 -27.54 6.47 0.80
CA PHE A 511 -26.54 7.55 0.71
C PHE A 511 -25.07 7.12 0.92
N VAL A 512 -24.77 5.83 0.95
CA VAL A 512 -23.42 5.34 1.28
C VAL A 512 -22.82 4.60 0.09
N ASP A 513 -21.61 4.98 -0.32
CA ASP A 513 -20.90 4.28 -1.40
C ASP A 513 -20.30 2.98 -0.87
N LYS A 514 -20.92 1.85 -1.25
CA LYS A 514 -20.50 0.49 -0.86
C LYS A 514 -19.15 0.05 -1.43
N ARG A 515 -18.55 0.87 -2.29
CA ARG A 515 -17.20 0.69 -2.85
C ARG A 515 -16.10 1.19 -1.92
N ASP A 516 -16.47 1.93 -0.87
CA ASP A 516 -15.53 2.51 0.07
C ASP A 516 -15.62 1.86 1.45
N TRP A 517 -14.51 1.95 2.17
CA TRP A 517 -14.43 1.58 3.57
C TRP A 517 -13.90 2.77 4.37
N VAL A 518 -14.65 3.19 5.41
CA VAL A 518 -14.36 4.42 6.18
C VAL A 518 -14.33 4.13 7.68
N TRP A 519 -13.23 4.51 8.35
CA TRP A 519 -13.07 4.42 9.81
C TRP A 519 -13.99 5.39 10.56
N GLY A 520 -14.33 5.07 11.81
CA GLY A 520 -14.88 6.03 12.77
C GLY A 520 -16.35 5.83 13.11
N PRO A 521 -16.90 6.65 14.03
CA PRO A 521 -18.30 6.52 14.48
C PRO A 521 -19.33 6.87 13.39
N GLY A 522 -18.93 7.65 12.39
CA GLY A 522 -19.69 7.90 11.16
C GLY A 522 -19.21 7.09 9.95
N GLY A 523 -18.25 6.19 10.17
CA GLY A 523 -17.72 5.30 9.15
C GLY A 523 -18.71 4.21 8.75
N TYR A 524 -18.42 3.57 7.63
CA TYR A 524 -19.27 2.55 7.01
C TYR A 524 -18.39 1.58 6.19
N GLY A 525 -19.01 0.47 5.79
CA GLY A 525 -18.37 -0.58 4.99
C GLY A 525 -18.51 -1.94 5.67
N ALA A 526 -18.58 -3.00 4.86
CA ALA A 526 -18.79 -4.34 5.38
C ALA A 526 -17.53 -4.87 6.09
N ILE A 527 -17.75 -5.75 7.07
CA ILE A 527 -16.70 -6.37 7.88
C ILE A 527 -16.73 -7.86 7.63
N LEU A 528 -15.55 -8.45 7.46
CA LEU A 528 -15.33 -9.87 7.21
C LEU A 528 -14.53 -10.48 8.36
N LEU A 529 -14.97 -11.60 8.93
CA LEU A 529 -14.17 -12.35 9.90
C LEU A 529 -13.19 -13.28 9.18
N VAL A 530 -12.01 -13.49 9.76
CA VAL A 530 -11.17 -14.62 9.38
C VAL A 530 -11.78 -15.86 10.02
N ASN A 531 -12.21 -16.81 9.22
CA ASN A 531 -12.88 -18.02 9.68
C ASN A 531 -11.87 -19.06 10.20
N CYS A 532 -11.23 -18.71 11.31
CA CYS A 532 -10.03 -19.38 11.82
C CYS A 532 -10.30 -20.33 12.99
N ASP A 533 -11.54 -20.60 13.32
CA ASP A 533 -11.97 -21.59 14.30
C ASP A 533 -12.31 -22.93 13.64
N ARG A 534 -12.99 -23.81 14.37
CA ARG A 534 -13.32 -25.16 13.92
C ARG A 534 -14.65 -25.60 14.50
N ASP A 535 -15.72 -25.38 13.75
CA ASP A 535 -17.07 -25.74 14.17
C ASP A 535 -17.38 -27.23 14.01
N ASP A 536 -16.91 -27.87 12.94
CA ASP A 536 -17.06 -29.33 12.81
C ASP A 536 -15.98 -30.06 13.62
N LEU A 537 -16.42 -30.66 14.73
CA LEU A 537 -15.57 -31.46 15.60
C LEU A 537 -14.98 -32.73 14.94
N ASN A 538 -15.48 -33.13 13.76
CA ASN A 538 -14.91 -34.23 12.98
C ASN A 538 -13.72 -33.79 12.10
N CYS A 539 -13.53 -32.48 11.91
CA CYS A 539 -12.41 -31.92 11.18
C CYS A 539 -11.16 -31.79 12.07
N ASN A 540 -9.99 -31.85 11.45
CA ASN A 540 -8.71 -31.71 12.18
C ASN A 540 -8.10 -30.31 12.07
N ASP A 541 -8.60 -29.49 11.15
CA ASP A 541 -8.05 -28.18 10.79
C ASP A 541 -9.12 -27.09 10.92
N GLN A 542 -8.68 -25.83 10.78
CA GLN A 542 -9.54 -24.65 10.81
C GLN A 542 -10.47 -24.60 9.59
N ASP A 543 -11.66 -24.02 9.72
CA ASP A 543 -12.68 -24.05 8.65
C ASP A 543 -12.21 -23.35 7.36
N ASN A 544 -11.46 -22.25 7.47
CA ASN A 544 -10.90 -21.57 6.29
C ASN A 544 -9.81 -22.37 5.51
N ARG A 545 -9.38 -23.55 5.98
CA ARG A 545 -8.30 -24.34 5.35
C ARG A 545 -8.75 -25.16 4.15
N ASP A 546 -10.04 -25.45 3.99
CA ASP A 546 -10.52 -26.22 2.85
C ASP A 546 -11.50 -25.44 1.95
N ARG A 547 -12.46 -26.07 1.28
CA ARG A 547 -13.37 -25.42 0.31
C ARG A 547 -14.81 -25.87 0.51
N HIS A 548 -15.14 -26.39 1.68
CA HIS A 548 -16.42 -26.99 1.97
C HIS A 548 -16.96 -26.45 3.30
N VAL A 549 -18.25 -26.16 3.31
CA VAL A 549 -19.00 -25.96 4.54
C VAL A 549 -19.31 -27.35 5.08
N HIS A 550 -18.74 -27.73 6.22
CA HIS A 550 -18.97 -29.06 6.82
C HIS A 550 -20.16 -29.06 7.77
N CYS A 551 -20.42 -27.93 8.43
CA CYS A 551 -21.54 -27.74 9.35
C CYS A 551 -22.25 -26.40 9.07
N LEU A 552 -23.49 -26.26 9.50
CA LEU A 552 -24.25 -25.02 9.26
C LEU A 552 -23.85 -23.90 10.22
N GLN A 553 -23.22 -24.22 11.35
CA GLN A 553 -22.71 -23.26 12.34
C GLN A 553 -21.63 -22.35 11.73
N ASP A 554 -20.78 -22.90 10.86
CA ASP A 554 -19.74 -22.21 10.09
C ASP A 554 -20.27 -20.98 9.32
N LEU A 555 -21.54 -21.03 8.89
CA LEU A 555 -22.18 -19.90 8.19
C LEU A 555 -22.44 -18.69 9.11
N GLU A 556 -22.47 -18.88 10.43
CA GLU A 556 -22.63 -17.80 11.41
C GLU A 556 -21.38 -16.92 11.54
N ASP A 557 -20.21 -17.43 11.14
CA ASP A 557 -18.93 -16.73 11.11
C ASP A 557 -18.70 -15.99 9.78
N MET A 558 -19.48 -16.33 8.76
CA MET A 558 -19.40 -15.72 7.43
C MET A 558 -20.26 -14.47 7.30
N SER A 559 -19.78 -13.53 6.48
CA SER A 559 -20.52 -12.33 6.14
C SER A 559 -21.41 -12.55 4.93
N VAL A 560 -22.65 -12.04 4.98
CA VAL A 560 -23.60 -12.22 3.89
C VAL A 560 -23.46 -11.13 2.83
N MET A 561 -23.39 -11.55 1.57
CA MET A 561 -23.42 -10.73 0.37
C MET A 561 -24.61 -11.17 -0.49
N VAL A 562 -25.41 -10.22 -0.98
CA VAL A 562 -26.69 -10.49 -1.64
C VAL A 562 -26.70 -9.84 -3.02
N LEU A 563 -26.94 -10.62 -4.07
CA LEU A 563 -27.18 -10.11 -5.41
C LEU A 563 -28.68 -10.00 -5.65
N LYS A 564 -29.17 -8.78 -5.89
CA LYS A 564 -30.55 -8.52 -6.29
C LYS A 564 -30.60 -8.21 -7.78
N THR A 565 -31.55 -8.83 -8.46
CA THR A 565 -31.77 -8.68 -9.90
C THR A 565 -33.26 -8.55 -10.18
N GLN A 566 -33.69 -7.45 -10.80
CA GLN A 566 -35.07 -7.25 -11.25
C GLN A 566 -35.09 -6.87 -12.73
N GLY A 567 -35.97 -7.51 -13.49
CA GLY A 567 -36.10 -7.31 -14.93
C GLY A 567 -36.68 -8.53 -15.64
N PRO A 568 -36.89 -8.45 -16.97
CA PRO A 568 -37.47 -9.54 -17.74
C PRO A 568 -36.54 -10.76 -17.76
N ALA A 569 -37.08 -11.93 -17.42
CA ALA A 569 -36.30 -13.17 -17.38
C ALA A 569 -35.63 -13.50 -18.73
N ALA A 570 -36.30 -13.17 -19.85
CA ALA A 570 -35.81 -13.37 -21.20
C ALA A 570 -34.54 -12.58 -21.53
N LEU A 571 -34.19 -11.53 -20.77
CA LEU A 571 -32.91 -10.84 -20.96
C LEU A 571 -31.72 -11.77 -20.69
N PHE A 572 -31.86 -12.64 -19.69
CA PHE A 572 -30.79 -13.53 -19.24
C PHE A 572 -30.64 -14.79 -20.09
N ASP A 573 -31.43 -14.93 -21.16
CA ASP A 573 -31.19 -15.94 -22.18
C ASP A 573 -29.95 -15.56 -23.03
N ASP A 574 -29.74 -14.26 -23.23
CA ASP A 574 -28.65 -13.69 -24.05
C ASP A 574 -27.66 -12.84 -23.22
N HIS A 575 -27.84 -12.77 -21.90
CA HIS A 575 -26.99 -11.99 -21.00
C HIS A 575 -26.64 -12.80 -19.74
N LYS A 576 -25.39 -12.71 -19.30
CA LYS A 576 -24.88 -13.46 -18.13
C LYS A 576 -24.52 -12.53 -16.99
N LEU A 577 -24.73 -13.00 -15.76
CA LEU A 577 -24.23 -12.36 -14.55
C LEU A 577 -22.98 -13.08 -14.08
N ILE A 578 -21.86 -12.37 -14.05
CA ILE A 578 -20.58 -12.91 -13.58
C ILE A 578 -20.22 -12.23 -12.24
N LEU A 579 -20.16 -13.03 -11.18
CA LEU A 579 -19.55 -12.62 -9.92
C LEU A 579 -18.04 -12.88 -10.00
N HIS A 580 -17.20 -11.88 -9.73
CA HIS A 580 -15.75 -12.01 -9.82
C HIS A 580 -14.99 -11.16 -8.81
N THR A 581 -13.70 -11.47 -8.65
CA THR A 581 -12.76 -10.75 -7.80
C THR A 581 -11.36 -10.81 -8.41
N SER A 582 -10.46 -9.95 -7.95
CA SER A 582 -9.08 -9.94 -8.45
C SER A 582 -8.31 -11.19 -7.98
N SER A 583 -7.29 -11.60 -8.73
CA SER A 583 -6.38 -12.68 -8.31
C SER A 583 -5.57 -12.34 -7.05
N TYR A 584 -5.49 -11.05 -6.70
CA TYR A 584 -4.93 -10.58 -5.43
C TYR A 584 -5.92 -10.86 -4.29
N ASP A 585 -7.16 -10.42 -4.41
CA ASP A 585 -8.21 -10.52 -3.40
C ASP A 585 -8.66 -11.97 -3.15
N ALA A 586 -8.69 -12.79 -4.21
CA ALA A 586 -8.97 -14.23 -4.15
C ALA A 586 -8.02 -15.00 -3.21
N LYS A 587 -6.85 -14.43 -2.87
CA LYS A 587 -5.92 -15.05 -1.90
C LYS A 587 -6.41 -14.94 -0.46
N TRP A 588 -7.22 -13.93 -0.18
CA TRP A 588 -7.55 -13.46 1.17
C TRP A 588 -8.98 -13.74 1.59
N ALA A 589 -9.86 -14.11 0.66
CA ALA A 589 -11.25 -14.43 0.95
C ALA A 589 -11.77 -15.59 0.10
N ARG A 590 -12.83 -16.23 0.59
CA ARG A 590 -13.58 -17.28 -0.13
C ARG A 590 -15.07 -16.99 -0.07
N VAL A 591 -15.79 -17.37 -1.12
CA VAL A 591 -17.23 -17.12 -1.27
C VAL A 591 -17.96 -18.43 -1.57
N PHE A 592 -19.05 -18.67 -0.85
CA PHE A 592 -19.98 -19.78 -1.04
C PHE A 592 -21.34 -19.28 -1.53
N HIS A 593 -21.92 -19.96 -2.51
CA HIS A 593 -23.25 -19.67 -3.05
C HIS A 593 -24.28 -20.69 -2.52
N ALA A 594 -25.42 -20.20 -2.01
CA ALA A 594 -26.53 -21.03 -1.53
C ALA A 594 -27.37 -21.60 -2.70
N CYS A 595 -26.96 -22.74 -3.26
CA CYS A 595 -27.54 -23.32 -4.48
C CYS A 595 -28.71 -24.29 -4.25
N GLY A 596 -29.24 -24.40 -3.03
CA GLY A 596 -30.20 -25.46 -2.67
C GLY A 596 -30.87 -25.20 -1.31
N PRO A 597 -31.52 -26.22 -0.72
CA PRO A 597 -32.15 -26.11 0.60
C PRO A 597 -31.15 -25.64 1.67
N GLU A 598 -31.54 -24.62 2.45
CA GLU A 598 -30.67 -23.96 3.44
C GLU A 598 -30.25 -24.89 4.61
N ASP A 599 -30.98 -26.00 4.82
CA ASP A 599 -30.74 -27.00 5.86
C ASP A 599 -29.67 -28.06 5.51
N SER A 600 -29.02 -27.95 4.34
CA SER A 600 -28.00 -28.89 3.89
C SER A 600 -26.68 -28.20 3.57
N CYS A 601 -25.58 -28.61 4.23
CA CYS A 601 -24.24 -28.08 3.94
C CYS A 601 -23.83 -28.26 2.47
N LYS A 602 -24.31 -29.31 1.79
CA LYS A 602 -24.05 -29.58 0.36
C LYS A 602 -24.65 -28.53 -0.58
N SER A 603 -25.57 -27.72 -0.10
CA SER A 603 -26.18 -26.62 -0.86
C SER A 603 -25.22 -25.43 -1.02
N TYR A 604 -24.22 -25.28 -0.15
CA TYR A 604 -23.28 -24.16 -0.16
C TYR A 604 -22.05 -24.52 -1.00
N ARG A 605 -21.97 -23.96 -2.21
CA ARG A 605 -20.91 -24.29 -3.17
C ARG A 605 -19.84 -23.22 -3.18
N HIS A 606 -18.57 -23.62 -3.12
CA HIS A 606 -17.44 -22.72 -3.31
C HIS A 606 -17.41 -22.16 -4.75
N VAL A 607 -17.60 -20.83 -4.85
CA VAL A 607 -17.73 -20.11 -6.13
C VAL A 607 -16.57 -19.15 -6.40
N LEU A 608 -16.00 -18.49 -5.38
CA LEU A 608 -14.80 -17.65 -5.51
C LEU A 608 -13.79 -17.95 -4.41
N GLY A 609 -12.50 -17.86 -4.73
CA GLY A 609 -11.37 -18.08 -3.83
C GLY A 609 -10.07 -18.29 -4.60
N GLN A 610 -9.02 -18.79 -3.93
CA GLN A 610 -7.66 -18.91 -4.49
C GLN A 610 -7.57 -19.59 -5.86
N ASP A 611 -8.44 -20.56 -6.14
CA ASP A 611 -8.52 -21.31 -7.39
C ASP A 611 -9.61 -20.83 -8.37
N LYS A 612 -10.48 -19.91 -7.96
CA LYS A 612 -11.62 -19.43 -8.75
C LYS A 612 -11.80 -17.92 -8.58
N VAL A 613 -11.52 -17.16 -9.64
CA VAL A 613 -11.64 -15.70 -9.63
C VAL A 613 -12.94 -15.18 -10.24
N SER A 614 -13.72 -16.04 -10.91
CA SER A 614 -15.00 -15.71 -11.51
C SER A 614 -15.99 -16.87 -11.43
N TYR A 615 -17.28 -16.53 -11.40
CA TYR A 615 -18.40 -17.47 -11.32
C TYR A 615 -19.61 -16.90 -12.07
N GLU A 616 -20.13 -17.67 -13.03
CA GLU A 616 -21.43 -17.39 -13.65
C GLU A 616 -22.54 -17.70 -12.65
N VAL A 617 -23.38 -16.71 -12.34
CA VAL A 617 -24.40 -16.79 -11.31
C VAL A 617 -25.70 -17.35 -11.91
N PRO A 618 -26.07 -18.61 -11.60
CA PRO A 618 -27.38 -19.13 -11.96
C PRO A 618 -28.47 -18.51 -11.09
N ARG A 619 -29.66 -18.33 -11.66
CA ARG A 619 -30.84 -17.82 -10.94
C ARG A 619 -31.63 -18.97 -10.31
N PHE A 620 -31.23 -19.40 -9.12
CA PHE A 620 -31.93 -20.45 -8.36
C PHE A 620 -33.13 -19.93 -7.56
N HIS A 621 -33.05 -18.70 -7.05
CA HIS A 621 -34.02 -18.14 -6.09
C HIS A 621 -34.77 -16.91 -6.61
N GLY A 622 -34.84 -16.77 -7.94
CA GLY A 622 -35.57 -15.70 -8.60
C GLY A 622 -34.77 -14.40 -8.65
N ASP A 623 -35.21 -13.41 -7.89
CA ASP A 623 -34.67 -12.04 -7.94
C ASP A 623 -33.55 -11.78 -6.91
N GLU A 624 -33.29 -12.72 -5.98
CA GLU A 624 -32.28 -12.57 -4.93
C GLU A 624 -31.41 -13.82 -4.82
N GLU A 625 -30.08 -13.67 -4.95
CA GLU A 625 -29.10 -14.74 -4.73
C GLU A 625 -28.20 -14.40 -3.53
N ARG A 626 -27.91 -15.39 -2.69
CA ARG A 626 -27.18 -15.20 -1.42
C ARG A 626 -25.82 -15.88 -1.42
N PHE A 627 -24.83 -15.11 -1.00
CA PHE A 627 -23.43 -15.51 -0.90
C PHE A 627 -22.94 -15.33 0.54
N PHE A 628 -22.11 -16.27 0.98
CA PHE A 628 -21.45 -16.25 2.28
C PHE A 628 -19.96 -16.10 2.06
N VAL A 629 -19.37 -15.10 2.71
CA VAL A 629 -17.98 -14.68 2.51
C VAL A 629 -17.21 -14.93 3.79
N GLU A 630 -16.07 -15.60 3.68
CA GLU A 630 -15.12 -15.82 4.78
C GLU A 630 -13.74 -15.23 4.46
N GLY A 631 -13.05 -14.72 5.49
CA GLY A 631 -11.66 -14.31 5.40
C GLY A 631 -10.72 -15.49 5.59
N LEU A 632 -9.68 -15.57 4.76
CA LEU A 632 -8.67 -16.63 4.81
C LEU A 632 -7.41 -16.22 5.57
N SER A 633 -7.20 -14.93 5.78
CA SER A 633 -6.01 -14.42 6.47
C SER A 633 -6.30 -13.07 7.11
N PHE A 634 -5.67 -12.85 8.25
CA PHE A 634 -5.66 -11.56 8.94
C PHE A 634 -4.88 -10.49 8.17
N PRO A 635 -5.15 -9.19 8.41
CA PRO A 635 -4.27 -8.12 7.95
C PRO A 635 -2.81 -8.39 8.30
N ASP A 636 -1.90 -8.12 7.37
CA ASP A 636 -0.47 -8.40 7.50
C ASP A 636 0.36 -7.42 6.65
N ALA A 637 1.70 -7.51 6.66
CA ALA A 637 2.59 -6.62 5.91
C ALA A 637 2.25 -6.51 4.42
N SER A 638 1.78 -7.60 3.81
CA SER A 638 1.41 -7.67 2.38
C SER A 638 -0.09 -7.53 2.10
N PHE A 639 -0.91 -7.40 3.15
CA PHE A 639 -2.37 -7.38 3.06
C PHE A 639 -2.98 -6.33 3.99
N THR A 640 -3.59 -5.30 3.40
CA THR A 640 -4.17 -4.17 4.12
C THR A 640 -5.47 -4.49 4.87
N GLY A 641 -6.00 -5.70 4.67
CA GLY A 641 -7.30 -6.12 5.18
C GLY A 641 -8.48 -5.75 4.29
N LEU A 642 -8.30 -5.20 3.09
CA LEU A 642 -9.41 -4.86 2.18
C LEU A 642 -9.55 -5.88 1.05
N VAL A 643 -10.78 -6.29 0.75
CA VAL A 643 -11.12 -7.25 -0.30
C VAL A 643 -12.34 -6.75 -1.07
N SER A 644 -12.31 -6.81 -2.40
CA SER A 644 -13.40 -6.34 -3.26
C SER A 644 -14.05 -7.47 -4.04
N PHE A 645 -15.38 -7.39 -4.21
CA PHE A 645 -16.14 -8.30 -5.06
C PHE A 645 -16.98 -7.51 -6.04
N HIS A 646 -17.12 -8.05 -7.25
CA HIS A 646 -17.79 -7.39 -8.36
C HIS A 646 -18.86 -8.30 -8.94
N VAL A 647 -19.98 -7.73 -9.35
CA VAL A 647 -20.93 -8.41 -10.26
C VAL A 647 -20.97 -7.64 -11.57
N THR A 648 -20.81 -8.35 -12.68
CA THR A 648 -20.83 -7.76 -14.03
C THR A 648 -21.92 -8.42 -14.87
N LEU A 649 -22.76 -7.60 -15.49
CA LEU A 649 -23.68 -8.05 -16.55
C LEU A 649 -22.90 -8.08 -17.88
N LEU A 650 -22.81 -9.25 -18.49
CA LEU A 650 -22.20 -9.46 -19.80
C LEU A 650 -23.28 -9.68 -20.87
N ASP A 651 -23.11 -9.07 -22.03
CA ASP A 651 -23.84 -9.39 -23.26
C ASP A 651 -23.22 -10.62 -23.92
N ASP A 652 -24.01 -11.67 -24.14
CA ASP A 652 -23.64 -12.91 -24.84
C ASP A 652 -24.54 -13.17 -26.06
N SER A 653 -25.27 -12.15 -26.55
CA SER A 653 -26.27 -12.28 -27.61
C SER A 653 -25.71 -12.63 -28.99
N ASN A 654 -24.38 -12.71 -29.16
CA ASN A 654 -23.75 -12.83 -30.47
C ASN A 654 -22.64 -13.88 -30.50
N GLU A 655 -22.94 -15.05 -31.08
CA GLU A 655 -22.03 -16.20 -31.19
C GLU A 655 -20.71 -15.90 -31.92
N ASP A 656 -20.64 -14.81 -32.69
CA ASP A 656 -19.47 -14.40 -33.47
C ASP A 656 -18.48 -13.48 -32.69
N PHE A 657 -18.80 -13.06 -31.46
CA PHE A 657 -18.03 -12.07 -30.68
C PHE A 657 -17.76 -12.54 -29.24
N SER A 658 -16.79 -11.90 -28.55
CA SER A 658 -16.54 -12.16 -27.13
C SER A 658 -17.51 -11.38 -26.24
N GLU A 659 -17.97 -12.02 -25.17
CA GLU A 659 -18.84 -11.46 -24.12
C GLU A 659 -18.42 -10.04 -23.72
N SER A 660 -19.35 -9.07 -23.71
CA SER A 660 -19.04 -7.65 -23.48
C SER A 660 -19.65 -7.12 -22.17
N PRO A 661 -18.90 -6.45 -21.28
CA PRO A 661 -19.44 -5.93 -20.02
C PRO A 661 -20.31 -4.69 -20.22
N ILE A 662 -21.56 -4.78 -19.78
CA ILE A 662 -22.56 -3.70 -19.86
C ILE A 662 -22.60 -2.89 -18.55
N PHE A 663 -22.59 -3.57 -17.42
CA PHE A 663 -22.73 -2.96 -16.09
C PHE A 663 -21.86 -3.68 -15.08
N THR A 664 -21.32 -2.95 -14.11
CA THR A 664 -20.60 -3.55 -12.98
C THR A 664 -20.94 -2.82 -11.68
N ASP A 665 -21.25 -3.61 -10.66
CA ASP A 665 -21.42 -3.15 -9.29
C ASP A 665 -20.38 -3.79 -8.38
N THR A 666 -20.06 -3.16 -7.25
CA THR A 666 -18.89 -3.53 -6.44
C THR A 666 -19.14 -3.30 -4.96
N VAL A 667 -18.69 -4.26 -4.13
CA VAL A 667 -18.68 -4.15 -2.67
C VAL A 667 -17.28 -4.36 -2.12
N VAL A 668 -16.96 -3.66 -1.04
CA VAL A 668 -15.68 -3.79 -0.32
C VAL A 668 -15.90 -4.25 1.12
N PHE A 669 -15.11 -5.25 1.52
CA PHE A 669 -15.05 -5.74 2.89
C PHE A 669 -13.71 -5.37 3.54
N ARG A 670 -13.75 -5.08 4.85
CA ARG A 670 -12.56 -5.09 5.70
C ARG A 670 -12.52 -6.34 6.55
N VAL A 671 -11.43 -7.10 6.44
CA VAL A 671 -11.10 -8.19 7.35
C VAL A 671 -10.86 -7.64 8.75
N ALA A 672 -11.56 -8.19 9.74
CA ALA A 672 -11.45 -7.81 11.14
C ALA A 672 -10.04 -8.08 11.67
N PRO A 673 -9.45 -7.14 12.43
CA PRO A 673 -8.15 -7.34 13.04
C PRO A 673 -8.23 -8.30 14.23
N TRP A 674 -7.10 -8.89 14.59
CA TRP A 674 -6.93 -9.56 15.88
C TRP A 674 -6.68 -8.51 16.99
N ILE A 675 -7.35 -8.67 18.14
CA ILE A 675 -7.37 -7.67 19.23
C ILE A 675 -7.03 -8.34 20.56
N MET A 676 -6.03 -7.82 21.27
CA MET A 676 -5.60 -8.26 22.61
C MET A 676 -6.46 -7.70 23.74
N THR A 677 -6.45 -8.35 24.91
CA THR A 677 -7.22 -7.92 26.09
C THR A 677 -6.32 -7.54 27.28
N PRO A 678 -6.35 -6.30 27.78
CA PRO A 678 -5.51 -5.89 28.92
C PRO A 678 -5.99 -6.51 30.23
N SER A 679 -5.10 -6.58 31.21
CA SER A 679 -5.36 -7.13 32.55
C SER A 679 -6.51 -6.45 33.31
N THR A 680 -6.91 -5.25 32.88
CA THR A 680 -8.02 -4.47 33.44
C THR A 680 -9.40 -4.94 32.96
N LEU A 681 -9.49 -5.76 31.90
CA LEU A 681 -10.76 -6.34 31.47
C LEU A 681 -11.18 -7.52 32.36
N PRO A 682 -12.52 -7.74 32.52
CA PRO A 682 -13.04 -8.83 33.33
C PRO A 682 -12.49 -10.20 32.89
N PRO A 683 -11.90 -10.99 33.81
CA PRO A 683 -11.40 -12.33 33.51
C PRO A 683 -12.56 -13.32 33.34
N LEU A 684 -12.44 -14.23 32.38
CA LEU A 684 -13.42 -15.29 32.11
C LEU A 684 -12.85 -16.67 32.45
N GLU A 685 -11.60 -16.93 32.06
CA GLU A 685 -10.97 -18.25 32.17
C GLU A 685 -9.47 -18.13 32.42
N VAL A 686 -8.96 -18.93 33.35
CA VAL A 686 -7.54 -18.99 33.73
C VAL A 686 -6.96 -20.32 33.27
N TYR A 687 -5.80 -20.26 32.61
CA TYR A 687 -5.06 -21.40 32.13
C TYR A 687 -3.80 -21.60 32.98
N VAL A 688 -3.49 -22.84 33.35
CA VAL A 688 -2.29 -23.19 34.11
C VAL A 688 -1.82 -24.60 33.76
N CYS A 689 -0.50 -24.84 33.72
CA CYS A 689 0.06 -26.17 33.50
C CYS A 689 0.25 -26.94 34.81
N ARG A 690 -0.15 -28.21 34.85
CA ARG A 690 0.24 -29.15 35.92
C ARG A 690 1.52 -29.88 35.53
N VAL A 691 2.58 -29.72 36.32
CA VAL A 691 3.89 -30.37 36.15
C VAL A 691 4.29 -31.13 37.44
N ARG A 692 5.45 -31.81 37.44
CA ARG A 692 5.82 -32.75 38.54
C ARG A 692 5.87 -32.14 39.94
N ASN A 693 6.17 -30.86 40.07
CA ASN A 693 6.54 -30.23 41.35
C ASN A 693 5.75 -28.95 41.68
N ASN A 694 4.56 -28.74 41.09
CA ASN A 694 3.79 -27.50 41.25
C ASN A 694 2.36 -27.68 41.82
N THR A 695 2.03 -28.81 42.44
CA THR A 695 0.66 -29.08 42.94
C THR A 695 0.13 -27.97 43.84
N CYS A 696 0.91 -27.54 44.86
CA CYS A 696 0.49 -26.47 45.77
C CYS A 696 0.24 -25.14 45.05
N PHE A 697 1.03 -24.84 44.02
CA PHE A 697 0.86 -23.65 43.20
C PHE A 697 -0.46 -23.72 42.41
N VAL A 698 -0.72 -24.84 41.72
CA VAL A 698 -1.94 -25.03 40.95
C VAL A 698 -3.19 -24.96 41.85
N ASP A 699 -3.11 -25.51 43.06
CA ASP A 699 -4.21 -25.44 44.03
C ASP A 699 -4.45 -24.00 44.51
N ALA A 700 -3.39 -23.22 44.73
CA ALA A 700 -3.51 -21.80 45.09
C ALA A 700 -4.10 -20.95 43.95
N VAL A 701 -3.70 -21.20 42.70
CA VAL A 701 -4.30 -20.57 41.51
C VAL A 701 -5.77 -20.95 41.37
N ALA A 702 -6.12 -22.22 41.64
CA ALA A 702 -7.51 -22.68 41.62
C ALA A 702 -8.37 -22.00 42.68
N GLU A 703 -7.86 -21.81 43.90
CA GLU A 703 -8.55 -21.07 44.95
C GLU A 703 -8.75 -19.60 44.56
N LEU A 704 -7.73 -18.96 43.96
CA LEU A 704 -7.83 -17.59 43.48
C LEU A 704 -8.86 -17.45 42.35
N ALA A 705 -8.85 -18.34 41.36
CA ALA A 705 -9.82 -18.38 40.27
C ALA A 705 -11.26 -18.55 40.80
N THR A 706 -11.43 -19.42 41.79
CA THR A 706 -12.72 -19.62 42.47
C THR A 706 -13.21 -18.34 43.15
N LYS A 707 -12.33 -17.61 43.85
CA LYS A 707 -12.66 -16.31 44.48
C LYS A 707 -13.05 -15.25 43.44
N ALA A 708 -12.40 -15.25 42.28
CA ALA A 708 -12.68 -14.33 41.19
C ALA A 708 -13.90 -14.74 40.33
N GLY A 709 -14.45 -15.94 40.52
CA GLY A 709 -15.57 -16.46 39.71
C GLY A 709 -15.17 -16.86 38.29
N CYS A 710 -13.89 -17.19 38.05
CA CYS A 710 -13.36 -17.55 36.74
C CYS A 710 -13.34 -19.06 36.54
N LYS A 711 -13.56 -19.51 35.29
CA LYS A 711 -13.28 -20.91 34.91
C LYS A 711 -11.78 -21.18 35.03
N LEU A 712 -11.40 -22.38 35.47
CA LEU A 712 -10.01 -22.83 35.49
C LEU A 712 -9.81 -23.98 34.51
N THR A 713 -8.80 -23.85 33.64
CA THR A 713 -8.37 -24.89 32.70
C THR A 713 -6.94 -25.30 33.01
N ILE A 714 -6.76 -26.58 33.36
CA ILE A 714 -5.45 -27.13 33.73
C ILE A 714 -4.92 -27.97 32.57
N CYS A 715 -3.82 -27.55 31.96
CA CYS A 715 -3.11 -28.36 30.97
C CYS A 715 -2.38 -29.51 31.69
N PRO A 716 -2.71 -30.78 31.40
CA PRO A 716 -2.14 -31.92 32.10
C PRO A 716 -0.71 -32.21 31.62
N GLN A 717 0.06 -32.89 32.47
CA GLN A 717 1.49 -33.13 32.25
C GLN A 717 1.83 -33.89 30.96
N ASN A 718 0.95 -34.78 30.51
CA ASN A 718 1.13 -35.54 29.27
C ASN A 718 1.06 -34.66 28.01
N GLU A 719 0.41 -33.50 28.10
CA GLU A 719 0.29 -32.55 26.99
C GLU A 719 1.35 -31.47 27.06
N ASN A 720 1.61 -30.92 28.26
CA ASN A 720 2.64 -29.90 28.43
C ASN A 720 4.07 -30.43 28.46
N ARG A 721 4.27 -31.76 28.62
CA ARG A 721 5.58 -32.43 28.66
C ARG A 721 6.58 -31.82 29.67
N ASN A 722 6.07 -31.27 30.77
CA ASN A 722 6.75 -30.50 31.84
C ASN A 722 7.14 -29.06 31.52
N ASP A 723 6.67 -28.51 30.41
CA ASP A 723 6.69 -27.07 30.21
C ASP A 723 5.57 -26.41 31.01
N ARG A 724 5.96 -25.40 31.78
CA ARG A 724 5.11 -24.72 32.75
C ARG A 724 4.72 -23.31 32.29
N TRP A 725 5.31 -22.84 31.18
CA TRP A 725 5.26 -21.46 30.72
C TRP A 725 4.13 -21.26 29.72
N ILE A 726 2.88 -21.39 30.19
CA ILE A 726 1.70 -21.26 29.33
C ILE A 726 1.48 -19.81 28.84
N GLN A 727 2.04 -18.82 29.53
CA GLN A 727 2.08 -17.43 29.08
C GLN A 727 2.98 -17.24 27.86
N ASP A 728 4.07 -18.02 27.78
CA ASP A 728 5.06 -17.85 26.72
C ASP A 728 4.61 -18.39 25.37
N GLU A 729 3.76 -19.41 25.37
CA GLU A 729 3.36 -20.11 24.14
C GLU A 729 2.21 -19.42 23.41
N MET A 730 1.33 -18.73 24.12
CA MET A 730 0.10 -18.24 23.51
C MET A 730 -0.42 -16.94 24.13
N GLU A 731 -1.16 -16.18 23.34
CA GLU A 731 -1.81 -14.94 23.75
C GLU A 731 -3.28 -14.97 23.33
N LEU A 732 -4.18 -14.52 24.21
CA LEU A 732 -5.62 -14.70 24.04
C LEU A 732 -6.29 -13.39 23.62
N GLY A 733 -6.54 -13.27 22.32
CA GLY A 733 -7.26 -12.15 21.71
C GLY A 733 -8.66 -12.53 21.25
N TYR A 734 -9.27 -11.65 20.45
CA TYR A 734 -10.57 -11.88 19.82
C TYR A 734 -10.66 -11.19 18.45
N VAL A 735 -11.64 -11.64 17.67
CA VAL A 735 -12.11 -10.97 16.46
C VAL A 735 -13.57 -10.60 16.61
N GLN A 736 -14.01 -9.58 15.88
CA GLN A 736 -15.37 -9.07 16.01
C GLN A 736 -15.88 -8.48 14.70
N ALA A 737 -17.09 -8.89 14.34
CA ALA A 737 -17.93 -8.28 13.32
C ALA A 737 -19.29 -7.91 13.95
N PRO A 738 -20.18 -7.20 13.24
CA PRO A 738 -21.51 -6.88 13.74
C PRO A 738 -22.36 -8.13 14.06
N HIS A 739 -22.21 -9.19 13.26
CA HIS A 739 -22.99 -10.43 13.39
C HIS A 739 -22.40 -11.44 14.39
N LYS A 740 -21.07 -11.41 14.64
CA LYS A 740 -20.39 -12.45 15.42
C LYS A 740 -19.13 -11.93 16.13
N THR A 741 -18.77 -12.53 17.26
CA THR A 741 -17.54 -12.25 18.01
C THR A 741 -17.09 -13.54 18.68
N PHE A 742 -15.83 -13.93 18.45
CA PHE A 742 -15.24 -15.10 19.09
C PHE A 742 -13.76 -14.88 19.45
N PRO A 743 -13.24 -15.54 20.49
CA PRO A 743 -11.83 -15.50 20.87
C PRO A 743 -10.93 -16.15 19.82
N VAL A 744 -9.70 -15.65 19.68
CA VAL A 744 -8.69 -16.22 18.79
C VAL A 744 -7.37 -16.29 19.54
N VAL A 745 -6.83 -17.51 19.66
CA VAL A 745 -5.49 -17.72 20.23
C VAL A 745 -4.43 -17.34 19.20
N PHE A 746 -3.53 -16.45 19.58
CA PHE A 746 -2.29 -16.22 18.85
C PHE A 746 -1.22 -17.13 19.45
N ASP A 747 -0.70 -18.03 18.64
CA ASP A 747 0.33 -19.01 18.98
C ASP A 747 1.73 -18.47 18.65
N SER A 748 2.64 -18.56 19.60
CA SER A 748 4.00 -18.01 19.51
C SER A 748 4.90 -18.91 18.68
N PRO A 749 5.82 -18.35 17.87
CA PRO A 749 6.84 -19.15 17.18
C PRO A 749 7.88 -19.75 18.13
N ARG A 750 7.74 -19.58 19.46
CA ARG A 750 8.55 -20.22 20.50
C ARG A 750 8.68 -21.74 20.26
N ASN A 751 7.60 -22.39 19.83
CA ASN A 751 7.56 -23.80 19.46
C ASN A 751 8.24 -24.73 20.49
N GLY A 752 7.88 -24.53 21.76
CA GLY A 752 8.42 -25.34 22.85
C GLY A 752 7.68 -26.66 23.01
N GLU A 753 7.73 -27.21 24.22
CA GLU A 753 6.97 -28.42 24.55
C GLU A 753 5.45 -28.16 24.58
N LEU A 754 5.00 -26.90 24.59
CA LEU A 754 3.59 -26.51 24.51
C LEU A 754 3.08 -26.22 23.08
N GLN A 755 3.93 -26.32 22.03
CA GLN A 755 3.58 -25.97 20.63
C GLN A 755 2.27 -26.58 20.10
N ASP A 756 1.92 -27.77 20.61
CA ASP A 756 0.73 -28.48 20.17
C ASP A 756 -0.54 -28.03 20.91
N PHE A 757 -0.41 -27.35 22.05
CA PHE A 757 -1.51 -27.08 22.97
C PHE A 757 -2.52 -26.07 22.39
N PRO A 758 -2.11 -24.90 21.83
CA PRO A 758 -3.06 -23.98 21.21
C PRO A 758 -3.86 -24.65 20.08
N TYR A 759 -3.19 -25.35 19.17
CA TYR A 759 -3.86 -25.98 18.03
C TYR A 759 -4.72 -27.20 18.41
N LYS A 760 -4.27 -28.05 19.36
CA LYS A 760 -5.01 -29.30 19.67
C LYS A 760 -6.06 -29.14 20.76
N ARG A 761 -5.90 -28.19 21.69
CA ARG A 761 -6.78 -28.04 22.86
C ARG A 761 -7.62 -26.77 22.85
N ILE A 762 -7.12 -25.68 22.25
CA ILE A 762 -7.81 -24.40 22.26
C ILE A 762 -8.68 -24.23 21.01
N LEU A 763 -8.13 -24.55 19.82
CA LEU A 763 -8.91 -24.53 18.57
C LEU A 763 -10.15 -25.44 18.65
N GLY A 764 -11.31 -24.85 18.41
CA GLY A 764 -12.60 -25.52 18.43
C GLY A 764 -13.73 -24.56 18.03
N PRO A 765 -14.99 -24.96 18.27
CA PRO A 765 -16.14 -24.12 17.90
C PRO A 765 -16.09 -22.79 18.64
N ASP A 766 -16.29 -21.68 17.91
CA ASP A 766 -16.18 -20.31 18.43
C ASP A 766 -14.82 -20.03 19.12
N PHE A 767 -13.73 -20.68 18.69
CA PHE A 767 -12.38 -20.40 19.21
C PHE A 767 -11.33 -20.56 18.12
N GLY A 768 -10.92 -19.41 17.56
CA GLY A 768 -10.00 -19.35 16.44
C GLY A 768 -8.54 -19.55 16.81
N TYR A 769 -7.73 -19.84 15.79
CA TYR A 769 -6.28 -20.02 15.90
C TYR A 769 -5.53 -19.16 14.88
N VAL A 770 -4.42 -18.55 15.27
CA VAL A 770 -3.49 -17.87 14.36
C VAL A 770 -2.05 -18.06 14.86
N THR A 771 -1.09 -18.19 13.94
CA THR A 771 0.35 -18.23 14.24
C THR A 771 1.13 -17.44 13.19
N ARG A 772 2.39 -17.08 13.51
CA ARG A 772 3.34 -16.45 12.60
C ARG A 772 4.72 -17.06 12.77
N GLU A 773 5.11 -17.88 11.81
CA GLU A 773 6.40 -18.55 11.79
C GLU A 773 7.42 -17.79 10.94
N PRO A 774 8.61 -17.44 11.48
CA PRO A 774 9.68 -16.88 10.68
C PRO A 774 10.27 -17.95 9.74
N GLN A 775 10.72 -17.54 8.55
CA GLN A 775 11.34 -18.46 7.58
C GLN A 775 12.78 -18.84 7.97
N ASP A 776 13.38 -18.16 8.94
CA ASP A 776 14.74 -18.37 9.44
C ASP A 776 14.73 -18.80 10.92
N SER A 777 15.90 -19.17 11.44
CA SER A 777 16.06 -19.57 12.85
C SER A 777 16.23 -18.35 13.78
N SER A 778 15.53 -17.24 13.50
CA SER A 778 15.69 -15.97 14.25
C SER A 778 14.92 -15.90 15.57
N VAL A 779 14.09 -16.92 15.87
CA VAL A 779 13.31 -17.02 17.11
C VAL A 779 14.22 -16.92 18.33
N SER A 780 13.87 -16.03 19.25
CA SER A 780 14.60 -15.79 20.49
C SER A 780 13.65 -15.82 21.69
N GLY A 781 14.20 -15.72 22.90
CA GLY A 781 13.37 -15.61 24.10
C GLY A 781 12.41 -14.41 24.11
N LEU A 782 12.62 -13.38 23.27
CA LEU A 782 11.67 -12.27 23.14
C LEU A 782 10.43 -12.60 22.31
N ASP A 783 10.42 -13.71 21.58
CA ASP A 783 9.24 -14.16 20.82
C ASP A 783 8.23 -14.92 21.70
N SER A 784 8.62 -15.30 22.93
CA SER A 784 7.68 -15.77 23.94
C SER A 784 6.69 -14.66 24.32
N PHE A 785 5.43 -15.01 24.53
CA PHE A 785 4.36 -14.03 24.75
C PHE A 785 4.24 -13.47 26.17
N GLY A 786 5.09 -13.87 27.13
CA GLY A 786 5.40 -13.02 28.29
C GLY A 786 5.99 -11.65 27.89
N ASN A 787 6.55 -11.56 26.68
CA ASN A 787 7.04 -10.32 26.08
C ASN A 787 6.00 -9.57 25.20
N LEU A 788 4.74 -9.99 25.20
CA LEU A 788 3.64 -9.42 24.42
C LEU A 788 2.49 -9.05 25.36
N GLU A 789 2.35 -7.77 25.69
CA GLU A 789 1.33 -7.26 26.60
C GLU A 789 0.46 -6.20 25.93
N VAL A 790 -0.60 -5.76 26.59
CA VAL A 790 -1.40 -4.63 26.11
C VAL A 790 -1.83 -3.71 27.24
N SER A 791 -1.71 -2.41 27.01
CA SER A 791 -2.16 -1.39 27.96
C SER A 791 -3.69 -1.27 27.99
N PRO A 792 -4.27 -0.77 29.10
CA PRO A 792 -5.67 -0.35 29.12
C PRO A 792 -5.96 0.78 28.12
N PRO A 793 -7.23 1.13 27.87
CA PRO A 793 -7.59 2.29 27.05
C PRO A 793 -6.95 3.58 27.58
N VAL A 794 -6.34 4.35 26.68
CA VAL A 794 -5.58 5.56 27.03
C VAL A 794 -5.77 6.69 26.03
N VAL A 795 -5.49 7.91 26.46
CA VAL A 795 -5.32 9.08 25.59
C VAL A 795 -3.88 9.55 25.71
N ALA A 796 -3.17 9.65 24.59
CA ALA A 796 -1.79 10.09 24.52
C ALA A 796 -1.61 11.09 23.38
N ASN A 797 -0.93 12.21 23.64
CA ASN A 797 -0.65 13.27 22.65
C ASN A 797 -1.89 13.76 21.86
N GLY A 798 -3.05 13.83 22.52
CA GLY A 798 -4.31 14.26 21.89
C GLY A 798 -5.00 13.18 21.04
N LYS A 799 -4.47 11.95 20.99
CA LYS A 799 -5.07 10.80 20.29
C LYS A 799 -5.62 9.79 21.30
N GLU A 800 -6.83 9.33 21.05
CA GLU A 800 -7.50 8.29 21.83
C GLU A 800 -7.16 6.90 21.29
N TYR A 801 -6.82 5.99 22.20
CA TYR A 801 -6.57 4.57 21.95
C TYR A 801 -7.60 3.77 22.76
N PRO A 802 -8.83 3.62 22.25
CA PRO A 802 -9.95 3.07 23.02
C PRO A 802 -9.83 1.57 23.31
N LEU A 803 -8.94 0.88 22.59
CA LEU A 803 -8.58 -0.52 22.80
C LEU A 803 -7.21 -0.67 23.49
N GLY A 804 -6.59 0.44 23.90
CA GLY A 804 -5.22 0.46 24.42
C GLY A 804 -4.17 0.32 23.31
N ARG A 805 -2.94 0.05 23.73
CA ARG A 805 -1.76 -0.11 22.85
C ARG A 805 -0.97 -1.34 23.27
N ILE A 806 -0.60 -2.17 22.29
CA ILE A 806 0.25 -3.34 22.48
C ILE A 806 1.64 -2.88 22.97
N LEU A 807 2.24 -3.63 23.88
CA LEU A 807 3.56 -3.40 24.45
C LEU A 807 4.42 -4.63 24.15
N ILE A 808 5.53 -4.43 23.44
CA ILE A 808 6.47 -5.50 23.10
C ILE A 808 7.88 -5.11 23.52
N GLY A 809 8.65 -6.04 24.05
CA GLY A 809 10.03 -5.76 24.44
C GLY A 809 11.03 -5.94 23.31
N GLY A 810 12.10 -5.16 23.35
CA GLY A 810 13.25 -5.22 22.45
C GLY A 810 14.52 -4.63 23.09
N ASN A 811 15.43 -4.22 22.22
CA ASN A 811 16.69 -3.57 22.57
C ASN A 811 16.60 -2.04 22.43
N LEU A 812 17.64 -1.31 22.86
CA LEU A 812 17.70 0.14 22.68
C LEU A 812 17.82 0.50 21.19
N PRO A 813 17.20 1.61 20.74
CA PRO A 813 17.37 2.11 19.38
C PRO A 813 18.85 2.26 19.01
N GLY A 814 19.25 1.75 17.84
CA GLY A 814 20.64 1.81 17.36
C GLY A 814 21.60 0.82 18.03
N SER A 815 21.13 -0.03 18.95
CA SER A 815 21.95 -1.09 19.55
C SER A 815 21.82 -2.43 18.80
N SER A 816 22.84 -3.28 18.89
CA SER A 816 22.77 -4.68 18.49
C SER A 816 22.32 -5.53 19.68
N GLY A 817 21.09 -6.04 19.65
CA GLY A 817 20.50 -6.83 20.73
C GLY A 817 19.40 -7.73 20.21
N ARG A 818 18.79 -8.51 21.10
CA ARG A 818 17.67 -9.38 20.73
C ARG A 818 16.41 -8.53 20.46
N ARG A 819 15.55 -8.98 19.55
CA ARG A 819 14.29 -8.34 19.18
C ARG A 819 13.26 -9.41 18.81
N VAL A 820 11.98 -9.10 19.01
CA VAL A 820 10.88 -9.90 18.44
C VAL A 820 11.06 -10.03 16.93
N THR A 821 10.81 -11.22 16.40
CA THR A 821 10.88 -11.53 14.98
C THR A 821 10.04 -10.56 14.15
N GLN A 822 10.53 -10.26 12.94
CA GLN A 822 9.89 -9.27 12.07
C GLN A 822 8.46 -9.71 11.69
N VAL A 823 8.21 -11.00 11.49
CA VAL A 823 6.90 -11.53 11.10
C VAL A 823 5.83 -11.30 12.18
N VAL A 824 6.17 -11.46 13.47
CA VAL A 824 5.25 -11.17 14.58
C VAL A 824 5.01 -9.67 14.70
N ARG A 825 6.07 -8.86 14.59
CA ARG A 825 5.95 -7.39 14.59
C ARG A 825 5.03 -6.89 13.47
N ASP A 826 5.28 -7.35 12.25
CA ASP A 826 4.52 -6.96 11.06
C ASP A 826 3.04 -7.29 11.22
N PHE A 827 2.73 -8.50 11.71
CA PHE A 827 1.37 -8.88 12.05
C PHE A 827 0.74 -7.92 13.06
N LEU A 828 1.39 -7.63 14.18
CA LEU A 828 0.85 -6.74 15.22
C LEU A 828 0.64 -5.30 14.72
N TYR A 829 1.57 -4.75 13.92
CA TYR A 829 1.43 -3.43 13.31
C TYR A 829 0.29 -3.40 12.27
N ALA A 830 0.11 -4.48 11.50
CA ALA A 830 -0.92 -4.56 10.47
C ALA A 830 -2.35 -4.57 11.02
N GLN A 831 -2.55 -4.93 12.29
CA GLN A 831 -3.86 -4.89 12.94
C GLN A 831 -4.38 -3.46 13.13
N ARG A 832 -3.49 -2.46 13.19
CA ARG A 832 -3.75 -1.01 13.34
C ARG A 832 -4.47 -0.54 14.60
N VAL A 833 -5.33 -1.36 15.20
CA VAL A 833 -6.28 -0.95 16.23
C VAL A 833 -5.70 -0.88 17.65
N GLN A 834 -4.55 -1.51 17.88
CA GLN A 834 -3.76 -1.40 19.11
C GLN A 834 -2.28 -1.16 18.77
N PRO A 835 -1.93 0.00 18.19
CA PRO A 835 -0.62 0.21 17.58
C PRO A 835 0.53 0.00 18.60
N PRO A 836 1.45 -0.94 18.32
CA PRO A 836 2.48 -1.36 19.28
C PRO A 836 3.39 -0.23 19.79
N VAL A 837 3.95 -0.44 20.98
CA VAL A 837 5.01 0.34 21.62
C VAL A 837 6.15 -0.61 21.97
N GLU A 838 7.37 -0.29 21.52
CA GLU A 838 8.55 -1.07 21.83
C GLU A 838 9.22 -0.58 23.13
N LEU A 839 9.44 -1.50 24.08
CA LEU A 839 10.06 -1.25 25.39
C LEU A 839 11.46 -1.86 25.44
N PHE A 840 12.34 -1.32 26.28
CA PHE A 840 13.67 -1.84 26.47
C PHE A 840 13.68 -2.95 27.53
N VAL A 841 13.81 -4.20 27.10
CA VAL A 841 13.81 -5.38 28.00
C VAL A 841 15.06 -6.23 27.89
N ASP A 842 15.91 -5.99 26.89
CA ASP A 842 17.12 -6.79 26.69
C ASP A 842 18.14 -6.62 27.84
N TRP A 843 17.88 -5.83 28.88
CA TRP A 843 18.67 -5.85 30.12
C TRP A 843 18.34 -7.06 31.02
N LEU A 844 17.17 -7.69 30.86
CA LEU A 844 16.73 -8.91 31.55
C LEU A 844 17.27 -10.17 30.85
N ALA A 845 17.51 -11.23 31.62
CA ALA A 845 18.06 -12.48 31.10
C ALA A 845 17.03 -13.22 30.24
N VAL A 846 15.79 -13.31 30.72
CA VAL A 846 14.65 -13.83 29.96
C VAL A 846 14.29 -12.79 28.89
N GLY A 847 13.99 -11.56 29.29
CA GLY A 847 13.84 -10.43 28.37
C GLY A 847 12.38 -10.15 28.03
N HIS A 848 11.50 -10.21 29.02
CA HIS A 848 10.05 -10.02 28.85
C HIS A 848 9.58 -8.73 29.52
N VAL A 849 8.45 -8.19 29.05
CA VAL A 849 7.88 -6.96 29.63
C VAL A 849 7.17 -7.22 30.95
N ASP A 850 6.57 -8.41 31.12
CA ASP A 850 5.86 -8.83 32.32
C ASP A 850 6.76 -8.97 33.57
N GLU A 851 8.08 -9.04 33.39
CA GLU A 851 9.08 -9.09 34.46
C GLU A 851 9.22 -7.75 35.21
N PHE A 852 8.81 -6.62 34.62
CA PHE A 852 8.98 -5.31 35.27
C PHE A 852 7.75 -4.41 35.24
N LEU A 853 6.69 -4.82 34.52
CA LEU A 853 5.49 -4.03 34.28
C LEU A 853 4.24 -4.90 34.44
N SER A 854 3.20 -4.35 35.06
CA SER A 854 1.84 -4.88 35.01
C SER A 854 0.80 -3.76 35.12
N PHE A 855 -0.46 -4.05 34.81
CA PHE A 855 -1.58 -3.12 35.04
C PHE A 855 -2.61 -3.75 35.99
N VAL A 856 -3.21 -2.91 36.83
CA VAL A 856 -4.33 -3.33 37.70
C VAL A 856 -5.48 -2.34 37.58
N PRO A 857 -6.74 -2.79 37.67
CA PRO A 857 -7.89 -1.87 37.68
C PRO A 857 -7.86 -1.02 38.96
N ALA A 858 -8.29 0.24 38.83
CA ALA A 858 -8.40 1.16 39.94
C ALA A 858 -9.73 1.92 39.85
N PRO A 859 -10.39 2.25 40.98
CA PRO A 859 -11.67 2.94 40.98
C PRO A 859 -11.57 4.43 40.63
N ASP A 860 -10.37 4.98 40.58
CA ASP A 860 -10.07 6.40 40.41
C ASP A 860 -9.12 6.66 39.23
N GLY A 861 -8.81 7.94 38.99
CA GLY A 861 -7.89 8.36 37.93
C GLY A 861 -8.36 7.90 36.55
N LYS A 862 -7.50 7.21 35.80
CA LYS A 862 -7.79 6.65 34.48
C LYS A 862 -8.51 5.28 34.52
N GLY A 863 -8.95 4.83 35.70
CA GLY A 863 -9.56 3.51 35.88
C GLY A 863 -8.55 2.37 36.06
N PHE A 864 -7.26 2.68 36.13
CA PHE A 864 -6.18 1.70 36.34
C PHE A 864 -4.96 2.32 37.03
N ARG A 865 -4.01 1.46 37.43
CA ARG A 865 -2.63 1.83 37.78
C ARG A 865 -1.66 0.95 37.03
N MET A 866 -0.55 1.57 36.62
CA MET A 866 0.62 0.87 36.09
C MET A 866 1.55 0.52 37.26
N LEU A 867 1.87 -0.75 37.40
CA LEU A 867 2.80 -1.24 38.41
C LEU A 867 4.19 -1.38 37.77
N LEU A 868 5.21 -0.82 38.39
CA LEU A 868 6.60 -0.97 37.95
C LEU A 868 7.46 -1.59 39.05
N ALA A 869 8.29 -2.55 38.68
CA ALA A 869 9.34 -3.05 39.55
C ALA A 869 10.27 -1.89 39.95
N SER A 870 10.65 -1.79 41.23
CA SER A 870 11.42 -0.64 41.72
C SER A 870 12.49 -1.06 42.74
N PRO A 871 13.75 -1.23 42.29
CA PRO A 871 14.89 -1.39 43.18
C PRO A 871 15.05 -0.26 44.18
N SER A 872 14.80 0.98 43.75
CA SER A 872 14.89 2.15 44.62
C SER A 872 13.88 2.08 45.76
N ALA A 873 12.62 1.70 45.48
CA ALA A 873 11.61 1.52 46.52
C ALA A 873 11.99 0.40 47.50
N CYS A 874 12.56 -0.71 47.01
CA CYS A 874 13.00 -1.80 47.89
C CYS A 874 14.16 -1.38 48.81
N PHE A 875 15.16 -0.67 48.29
CA PHE A 875 16.26 -0.16 49.12
C PHE A 875 15.78 0.86 50.15
N GLN A 876 14.87 1.76 49.78
CA GLN A 876 14.28 2.71 50.73
C GLN A 876 13.52 2.00 51.86
N LEU A 877 12.72 0.96 51.53
CA LEU A 877 12.03 0.14 52.53
C LEU A 877 13.02 -0.54 53.47
N PHE A 878 14.05 -1.20 52.94
CA PHE A 878 15.05 -1.90 53.76
C PHE A 878 15.87 -0.94 54.63
N GLN A 879 16.23 0.25 54.11
CA GLN A 879 16.89 1.30 54.91
C GLN A 879 15.98 1.80 56.04
N ALA A 880 14.68 1.97 55.80
CA ALA A 880 13.73 2.35 56.84
C ALA A 880 13.62 1.27 57.93
N LYS A 881 13.45 0.00 57.54
CA LYS A 881 13.38 -1.12 58.49
C LYS A 881 14.71 -1.32 59.25
N GLN A 882 15.86 -1.08 58.62
CA GLN A 882 17.16 -1.05 59.29
C GLN A 882 17.23 0.04 60.37
N LYS A 883 16.79 1.27 60.05
CA LYS A 883 16.74 2.40 61.01
C LYS A 883 15.82 2.12 62.20
N TRP A 884 14.79 1.30 62.01
CA TRP A 884 13.89 0.85 63.08
C TRP A 884 14.44 -0.33 63.90
N GLY A 885 15.69 -0.74 63.67
CA GLY A 885 16.36 -1.80 64.43
C GLY A 885 16.22 -3.20 63.87
N HIS A 886 15.57 -3.37 62.71
CA HIS A 886 15.33 -4.68 62.10
C HIS A 886 16.42 -5.11 61.09
N GLY A 887 17.61 -4.50 61.12
CA GLY A 887 18.69 -4.81 60.18
C GLY A 887 19.14 -6.27 60.16
N GLY A 888 18.93 -7.02 61.25
CA GLY A 888 19.22 -8.46 61.33
C GLY A 888 18.12 -9.38 60.78
N ALA A 889 16.97 -8.85 60.36
CA ALA A 889 15.87 -9.66 59.83
C ALA A 889 16.27 -10.33 58.50
N LEU A 890 15.90 -11.59 58.34
CA LEU A 890 16.38 -12.48 57.28
C LEU A 890 15.35 -12.63 56.14
N LEU A 891 15.81 -12.43 54.91
CA LEU A 891 15.16 -12.88 53.68
C LEU A 891 15.33 -14.39 53.52
N PHE A 892 14.40 -15.01 52.78
CA PHE A 892 14.35 -16.44 52.45
C PHE A 892 14.20 -17.37 53.66
N LYS A 893 13.84 -16.82 54.83
CA LYS A 893 13.59 -17.62 56.02
C LYS A 893 12.32 -18.45 55.83
N GLY A 894 12.46 -19.77 55.86
CA GLY A 894 11.33 -20.70 55.72
C GLY A 894 11.03 -21.13 54.28
N VAL A 895 11.86 -20.76 53.30
CA VAL A 895 11.77 -21.31 51.94
C VAL A 895 12.09 -22.80 51.98
N VAL A 896 11.17 -23.61 51.46
CA VAL A 896 11.34 -25.07 51.31
C VAL A 896 11.59 -25.37 49.84
N GLY A 897 12.78 -25.88 49.52
CA GLY A 897 13.15 -26.26 48.15
C GLY A 897 14.18 -27.39 48.13
N ASP A 898 14.42 -27.94 46.93
CA ASP A 898 15.30 -29.11 46.74
C ASP A 898 16.77 -28.84 47.11
N LYS A 899 17.17 -27.57 47.14
CA LYS A 899 18.49 -27.11 47.57
C LYS A 899 18.36 -26.14 48.75
N PRO A 900 19.29 -26.17 49.72
CA PRO A 900 19.32 -25.18 50.79
C PRO A 900 19.44 -23.77 50.22
N VAL A 901 18.49 -22.90 50.54
CA VAL A 901 18.53 -21.46 50.16
C VAL A 901 19.24 -20.69 51.26
N ASN A 902 20.29 -19.95 50.90
CA ASN A 902 21.02 -19.13 51.85
C ASN A 902 20.18 -17.92 52.28
N THR A 903 19.88 -17.81 53.57
CA THR A 903 19.21 -16.65 54.14
C THR A 903 20.14 -15.44 54.15
N VAL A 904 19.62 -14.26 53.84
CA VAL A 904 20.39 -13.00 53.81
C VAL A 904 19.70 -11.96 54.67
N SER A 905 20.43 -11.27 55.54
CA SER A 905 19.88 -10.20 56.37
C SER A 905 19.74 -8.87 55.61
N ILE A 906 18.85 -7.99 56.09
CA ILE A 906 18.75 -6.60 55.59
C ILE A 906 20.12 -5.90 55.60
N ASN A 907 20.89 -6.04 56.70
CA ASN A 907 22.23 -5.46 56.82
C ASN A 907 23.18 -5.97 55.72
N GLN A 908 23.15 -7.28 55.42
CA GLN A 908 23.98 -7.84 54.36
C GLN A 908 23.59 -7.30 52.98
N VAL A 909 22.28 -7.19 52.67
CA VAL A 909 21.79 -6.58 51.43
C VAL A 909 22.27 -5.12 51.32
N LEU A 910 22.10 -4.32 52.37
CA LEU A 910 22.45 -2.89 52.39
C LEU A 910 23.96 -2.62 52.43
N SER A 911 24.78 -3.60 52.83
CA SER A 911 26.25 -3.51 52.78
C SER A 911 26.86 -4.01 51.46
N ASN A 912 26.08 -4.66 50.60
CA ASN A 912 26.60 -5.25 49.36
C ASN A 912 26.69 -4.20 48.24
N VAL A 913 27.86 -3.58 48.10
CA VAL A 913 28.13 -2.51 47.11
C VAL A 913 27.88 -2.95 45.68
N ASN A 914 28.17 -4.21 45.34
CA ASN A 914 27.96 -4.75 43.98
C ASN A 914 26.47 -4.88 43.67
N LEU A 915 25.68 -5.41 44.61
CA LEU A 915 24.23 -5.53 44.46
C LEU A 915 23.57 -4.15 44.33
N ILE A 916 23.98 -3.18 45.14
CA ILE A 916 23.48 -1.79 45.08
C ILE A 916 23.82 -1.16 43.73
N SER A 917 25.08 -1.26 43.29
CA SER A 917 25.52 -0.65 42.03
C SER A 917 24.82 -1.27 40.83
N TYR A 918 24.61 -2.59 40.84
CA TYR A 918 23.89 -3.27 39.78
C TYR A 918 22.40 -2.88 39.74
N ASN A 919 21.75 -2.80 40.90
CA ASN A 919 20.34 -2.40 40.96
C ASN A 919 20.12 -0.91 40.64
N LYS A 920 21.13 -0.04 40.80
CA LYS A 920 21.08 1.32 40.25
C LYS A 920 21.03 1.32 38.73
N PHE A 921 21.82 0.45 38.09
CA PHE A 921 21.75 0.26 36.63
C PHE A 921 20.37 -0.28 36.21
N VAL A 922 19.86 -1.30 36.90
CA VAL A 922 18.52 -1.85 36.64
C VAL A 922 17.43 -0.79 36.79
N GLN A 923 17.50 0.03 37.85
CA GLN A 923 16.57 1.15 38.02
C GLN A 923 16.63 2.11 36.82
N SER A 924 17.83 2.46 36.32
CA SER A 924 17.95 3.30 35.13
C SER A 924 17.32 2.68 33.87
N CYS A 925 17.36 1.35 33.72
CA CYS A 925 16.65 0.65 32.64
C CYS A 925 15.13 0.74 32.80
N ILE A 926 14.61 0.59 34.02
CA ILE A 926 13.18 0.71 34.32
C ILE A 926 12.72 2.16 34.14
N ASP A 927 13.51 3.14 34.59
CA ASP A 927 13.23 4.57 34.44
C ASP A 927 13.16 4.98 32.97
N TRP A 928 14.01 4.40 32.11
CA TRP A 928 13.89 4.58 30.66
C TRP A 928 12.52 4.14 30.14
N ASN A 929 12.07 2.95 30.52
CA ASN A 929 10.74 2.45 30.14
C ASN A 929 9.62 3.27 30.76
N ARG A 930 9.78 3.75 32.01
CA ARG A 930 8.82 4.65 32.67
C ARG A 930 8.56 5.89 31.82
N GLU A 931 9.61 6.53 31.31
CA GLU A 931 9.47 7.73 30.48
C GLU A 931 8.88 7.42 29.09
N VAL A 932 9.23 6.28 28.49
CA VAL A 932 8.59 5.82 27.24
C VAL A 932 7.09 5.59 27.47
N LEU A 933 6.71 4.83 28.51
CA LEU A 933 5.31 4.52 28.82
C LEU A 933 4.51 5.78 29.17
N LYS A 934 5.08 6.70 29.95
CA LYS A 934 4.44 7.99 30.22
C LYS A 934 4.14 8.78 28.95
N ARG A 935 5.09 8.84 28.01
CA ARG A 935 4.90 9.52 26.74
C ARG A 935 3.88 8.82 25.84
N GLU A 936 4.04 7.52 25.66
CA GLU A 936 3.27 6.73 24.67
C GLU A 936 1.85 6.37 25.12
N LEU A 937 1.61 6.34 26.44
CA LEU A 937 0.31 6.05 27.06
C LEU A 937 -0.29 7.28 27.79
N GLY A 938 0.39 8.43 27.70
CA GLY A 938 -0.05 9.69 28.30
C GLY A 938 -0.13 9.65 29.83
N LEU A 939 0.66 8.83 30.51
CA LEU A 939 0.59 8.63 31.96
C LEU A 939 1.31 9.73 32.74
N THR A 940 0.82 9.95 33.95
CA THR A 940 1.45 10.80 34.97
C THR A 940 1.98 9.95 36.11
N GLU A 941 2.78 10.53 37.00
CA GLU A 941 3.26 9.81 38.20
C GLU A 941 2.14 9.31 39.11
N GLN A 942 0.94 9.92 39.05
CA GLN A 942 -0.23 9.47 39.83
C GLN A 942 -0.80 8.15 39.31
N ASP A 943 -0.54 7.83 38.04
CA ASP A 943 -1.00 6.60 37.38
C ASP A 943 -0.04 5.42 37.65
N ILE A 944 1.11 5.66 38.30
CA ILE A 944 2.19 4.68 38.46
C ILE A 944 2.39 4.34 39.94
N ILE A 945 2.54 3.05 40.24
CA ILE A 945 2.88 2.54 41.57
C ILE A 945 4.19 1.74 41.47
N ASP A 946 5.19 2.19 42.23
CA ASP A 946 6.47 1.52 42.38
C ASP A 946 6.36 0.35 43.38
N ILE A 947 6.54 -0.87 42.88
CA ILE A 947 6.53 -2.11 43.65
C ILE A 947 7.97 -2.48 44.05
N PRO A 948 8.27 -2.71 45.35
CA PRO A 948 9.63 -2.95 45.81
C PRO A 948 10.17 -4.29 45.28
N GLN A 949 11.13 -4.24 44.35
CA GLN A 949 11.69 -5.41 43.67
C GLN A 949 13.22 -5.30 43.62
N LEU A 950 13.97 -6.40 43.77
CA LEU A 950 15.42 -6.41 43.59
C LEU A 950 15.84 -7.42 42.54
N PHE A 951 16.96 -7.13 41.87
CA PHE A 951 17.55 -7.98 40.86
C PHE A 951 18.99 -8.37 41.23
N LYS A 952 19.47 -9.46 40.65
CA LYS A 952 20.88 -9.87 40.68
C LYS A 952 21.38 -10.07 39.25
N THR A 953 22.70 -9.97 39.09
CA THR A 953 23.33 -10.21 37.80
C THR A 953 23.56 -11.71 37.59
N GLU A 954 23.13 -12.22 36.44
CA GLU A 954 23.47 -13.54 35.94
C GLU A 954 23.91 -13.43 34.47
N ARG A 955 25.13 -13.88 34.15
CA ARG A 955 25.74 -13.73 32.81
C ARG A 955 25.62 -12.30 32.21
N ARG A 956 25.75 -11.27 33.06
CA ARG A 956 25.63 -9.83 32.74
C ARG A 956 24.21 -9.34 32.43
N LYS A 957 23.17 -10.16 32.59
CA LYS A 957 21.76 -9.77 32.46
C LYS A 957 21.07 -9.88 33.83
N ALA A 958 19.93 -9.20 33.99
CA ALA A 958 19.22 -9.16 35.26
C ALA A 958 18.29 -10.37 35.39
N VAL A 959 18.27 -10.95 36.59
CA VAL A 959 17.24 -11.91 37.04
C VAL A 959 16.74 -11.48 38.41
N ALA A 960 15.52 -11.84 38.77
CA ALA A 960 14.93 -11.47 40.05
C ALA A 960 15.76 -12.00 41.24
N PHE A 961 15.98 -11.16 42.27
CA PHE A 961 16.72 -11.53 43.48
C PHE A 961 15.84 -12.31 44.47
N PHE A 962 14.55 -11.96 44.53
CA PHE A 962 13.45 -12.68 45.15
C PHE A 962 12.26 -12.68 44.17
N PRO A 963 11.23 -13.53 44.35
CA PRO A 963 10.11 -13.66 43.42
C PRO A 963 9.53 -12.32 42.96
N ASP A 964 9.43 -12.12 41.64
CA ASP A 964 9.10 -10.83 41.05
C ASP A 964 7.65 -10.40 41.31
N LEU A 965 7.49 -9.40 42.17
CA LEU A 965 6.18 -9.00 42.66
C LEU A 965 5.28 -8.38 41.59
N VAL A 966 5.80 -7.88 40.47
CA VAL A 966 4.96 -7.33 39.39
C VAL A 966 4.47 -8.38 38.41
N ASN A 967 5.14 -9.54 38.34
CA ASN A 967 4.79 -10.67 37.48
C ASN A 967 3.62 -11.46 38.11
N MET A 968 2.47 -10.80 38.25
CA MET A 968 1.31 -11.26 39.02
C MET A 968 0.10 -11.60 38.14
N LEU A 969 -0.73 -12.54 38.62
CA LEU A 969 -2.02 -12.87 38.01
C LEU A 969 -3.11 -11.88 38.44
N VAL A 970 -3.70 -11.15 37.49
CA VAL A 970 -4.73 -10.13 37.75
C VAL A 970 -6.12 -10.63 37.33
N LEU A 971 -6.97 -10.96 38.32
CA LEU A 971 -8.35 -11.41 38.12
C LEU A 971 -9.34 -10.37 38.67
N GLY A 972 -9.49 -9.26 37.94
CA GLY A 972 -10.30 -8.13 38.38
C GLY A 972 -9.72 -7.53 39.66
N LYS A 973 -10.45 -7.65 40.77
CA LYS A 973 -9.98 -7.17 42.09
C LYS A 973 -9.09 -8.16 42.84
N HIS A 974 -8.96 -9.40 42.37
CA HIS A 974 -8.18 -10.43 43.05
C HIS A 974 -6.81 -10.58 42.39
N LEU A 975 -5.74 -10.38 43.16
CA LEU A 975 -4.36 -10.43 42.68
C LEU A 975 -3.66 -11.69 43.22
N GLY A 976 -3.08 -12.48 42.31
CA GLY A 976 -2.18 -13.60 42.63
C GLY A 976 -0.74 -13.15 42.47
N ILE A 977 -0.16 -12.67 43.57
CA ILE A 977 1.17 -12.06 43.60
C ILE A 977 2.21 -13.12 44.00
N PRO A 978 3.37 -13.22 43.34
CA PRO A 978 4.45 -14.10 43.78
C PRO A 978 4.85 -13.82 45.24
N LYS A 979 5.08 -14.86 46.03
CA LYS A 979 5.41 -14.71 47.45
C LYS A 979 6.90 -14.33 47.59
N PRO A 980 7.25 -13.13 48.10
CA PRO A 980 8.63 -12.64 48.02
C PRO A 980 9.59 -13.27 49.03
N PHE A 981 9.09 -13.97 50.05
CA PHE A 981 9.89 -14.48 51.18
C PHE A 981 10.83 -13.43 51.82
N GLY A 982 10.34 -12.19 51.91
CA GLY A 982 11.08 -11.06 52.48
C GLY A 982 11.28 -11.15 54.00
N PRO A 983 11.95 -10.15 54.59
CA PRO A 983 12.25 -10.12 56.02
C PRO A 983 10.98 -10.16 56.88
N ILE A 984 10.93 -11.09 57.83
CA ILE A 984 9.83 -11.21 58.79
C ILE A 984 10.05 -10.25 59.96
N ILE A 985 9.13 -9.30 60.11
CA ILE A 985 9.11 -8.28 61.18
C ILE A 985 7.74 -8.35 61.82
N ASP A 986 7.69 -8.50 63.15
CA ASP A 986 6.44 -8.64 63.93
C ASP A 986 5.48 -9.72 63.40
N GLY A 987 6.05 -10.83 62.92
CA GLY A 987 5.31 -11.98 62.39
C GLY A 987 4.85 -11.85 60.94
N GLN A 988 5.10 -10.72 60.26
CA GLN A 988 4.70 -10.49 58.87
C GLN A 988 5.89 -10.21 57.95
N CYS A 989 5.76 -10.58 56.68
CA CYS A 989 6.74 -10.20 55.66
C CYS A 989 6.58 -8.72 55.32
N CYS A 990 7.63 -7.91 55.51
CA CYS A 990 7.54 -6.47 55.30
C CYS A 990 7.36 -6.06 53.82
N LEU A 991 7.74 -6.92 52.87
CA LEU A 991 7.47 -6.71 51.43
C LEU A 991 5.99 -6.94 51.13
N GLU A 992 5.40 -8.04 51.63
CA GLU A 992 3.96 -8.29 51.48
C GLU A 992 3.12 -7.17 52.12
N GLU A 993 3.49 -6.73 53.33
CA GLU A 993 2.87 -5.59 54.02
C GLU A 993 2.96 -4.31 53.16
N LYS A 994 4.13 -4.03 52.58
CA LYS A 994 4.31 -2.85 51.72
C LYS A 994 3.43 -2.92 50.48
N VAL A 995 3.36 -4.06 49.79
CA VAL A 995 2.50 -4.24 48.61
C VAL A 995 1.02 -4.09 48.98
N ARG A 996 0.56 -4.70 50.07
CA ARG A 996 -0.81 -4.51 50.58
C ARG A 996 -1.11 -3.03 50.82
N SER A 997 -0.20 -2.31 51.48
CA SER A 997 -0.37 -0.87 51.74
C SER A 997 -0.48 0.00 50.49
N LEU A 998 0.05 -0.47 49.34
CA LEU A 998 -0.01 0.24 48.06
C LEU A 998 -1.27 -0.11 47.27
N LEU A 999 -1.70 -1.37 47.29
CA LEU A 999 -2.74 -1.89 46.39
C LEU A 999 -4.12 -2.05 47.04
N GLU A 1000 -4.19 -2.46 48.32
CA GLU A 1000 -5.48 -2.64 49.00
C GLU A 1000 -6.30 -1.34 49.13
N PRO A 1001 -5.70 -0.14 49.27
CA PRO A 1001 -6.46 1.12 49.22
C PRO A 1001 -7.21 1.37 47.91
N LEU A 1002 -6.82 0.70 46.82
CA LEU A 1002 -7.52 0.73 45.52
C LEU A 1002 -8.69 -0.27 45.45
N GLY A 1003 -8.96 -0.99 46.54
CA GLY A 1003 -9.97 -2.06 46.58
C GLY A 1003 -9.51 -3.37 45.95
N LEU A 1004 -8.20 -3.59 45.85
CA LEU A 1004 -7.59 -4.81 45.36
C LEU A 1004 -7.31 -5.78 46.52
N HIS A 1005 -7.38 -7.08 46.26
CA HIS A 1005 -7.17 -8.14 47.23
C HIS A 1005 -5.90 -8.92 46.91
N CYS A 1006 -4.85 -8.70 47.71
CA CYS A 1006 -3.54 -9.30 47.49
C CYS A 1006 -3.43 -10.71 48.10
N THR A 1007 -3.33 -11.72 47.24
CA THR A 1007 -3.03 -13.12 47.64
C THR A 1007 -1.60 -13.45 47.23
N PHE A 1008 -0.74 -13.82 48.19
CA PHE A 1008 0.65 -14.15 47.90
C PHE A 1008 0.80 -15.67 47.70
N ILE A 1009 1.16 -16.07 46.48
CA ILE A 1009 1.25 -17.46 46.03
C ILE A 1009 2.71 -17.92 46.08
N ASP A 1010 2.96 -19.05 46.73
CA ASP A 1010 4.30 -19.65 46.75
C ASP A 1010 4.60 -20.36 45.43
N ASP A 1011 5.45 -19.73 44.64
CA ASP A 1011 5.94 -20.20 43.34
C ASP A 1011 7.46 -20.43 43.34
N PHE A 1012 8.11 -20.36 44.51
CA PHE A 1012 9.57 -20.25 44.60
C PHE A 1012 10.30 -21.42 43.92
N THR A 1013 10.00 -22.64 44.37
CA THR A 1013 10.63 -23.85 43.83
C THR A 1013 10.14 -24.19 42.42
N PRO A 1014 8.82 -24.19 42.10
CA PRO A 1014 8.36 -24.59 40.78
C PRO A 1014 8.60 -23.57 39.66
N TYR A 1015 8.69 -22.26 39.95
CA TYR A 1015 8.79 -21.19 38.95
C TYR A 1015 9.99 -20.27 39.18
N HIS A 1016 10.10 -19.59 40.34
CA HIS A 1016 11.12 -18.55 40.57
C HIS A 1016 12.56 -19.04 40.32
N THR A 1017 12.89 -20.25 40.79
CA THR A 1017 14.23 -20.84 40.58
C THR A 1017 14.57 -21.12 39.12
N LEU A 1018 13.60 -21.02 38.22
CA LEU A 1018 13.69 -21.22 36.78
C LEU A 1018 13.48 -19.90 36.00
N HIS A 1019 13.59 -18.76 36.70
CA HIS A 1019 13.53 -17.40 36.15
C HIS A 1019 12.14 -16.98 35.60
N GLY A 1020 11.05 -17.41 36.24
CA GLY A 1020 9.71 -16.88 35.96
C GLY A 1020 8.83 -16.99 37.20
N GLU A 1021 7.67 -16.35 37.20
CA GLU A 1021 6.80 -16.26 38.40
C GLU A 1021 5.35 -16.65 38.07
N VAL A 1022 4.39 -16.28 38.95
CA VAL A 1022 2.96 -16.56 38.80
C VAL A 1022 2.41 -16.20 37.41
N HIS A 1023 2.67 -14.99 36.90
CA HIS A 1023 2.14 -14.56 35.59
C HIS A 1023 2.71 -15.41 34.46
N CYS A 1024 4.03 -15.61 34.38
CA CYS A 1024 4.64 -16.50 33.38
C CYS A 1024 4.08 -17.93 33.38
N GLY A 1025 3.64 -18.41 34.55
CA GLY A 1025 3.07 -19.74 34.75
C GLY A 1025 1.58 -19.89 34.47
N THR A 1026 0.87 -18.79 34.17
CA THR A 1026 -0.58 -18.75 33.95
C THR A 1026 -0.93 -17.94 32.71
N ASN A 1027 -2.16 -18.03 32.22
CA ASN A 1027 -2.66 -17.16 31.14
C ASN A 1027 -4.16 -16.93 31.35
N VAL A 1028 -4.74 -15.82 30.87
CA VAL A 1028 -6.13 -15.43 31.18
C VAL A 1028 -6.88 -15.00 29.93
N ARG A 1029 -7.99 -15.69 29.62
CA ARG A 1029 -8.98 -15.20 28.66
C ARG A 1029 -9.89 -14.19 29.33
N ARG A 1030 -10.09 -13.04 28.70
CA ARG A 1030 -10.91 -11.95 29.22
C ARG A 1030 -12.08 -11.65 28.31
N GLN A 1031 -13.04 -10.89 28.85
CA GLN A 1031 -14.15 -10.36 28.07
C GLN A 1031 -13.61 -9.38 27.02
N PRO A 1032 -14.06 -9.44 25.75
CA PRO A 1032 -13.75 -8.44 24.74
C PRO A 1032 -14.15 -7.02 25.14
N PHE A 1033 -13.53 -6.00 24.54
CA PHE A 1033 -13.95 -4.61 24.74
C PHE A 1033 -15.40 -4.40 24.29
N SER A 1034 -16.13 -3.53 24.99
CA SER A 1034 -17.44 -3.07 24.56
C SER A 1034 -17.35 -2.08 23.39
N PHE A 1035 -16.24 -1.34 23.28
CA PHE A 1035 -15.94 -0.47 22.16
C PHE A 1035 -15.72 -1.29 20.88
N LYS A 1036 -16.40 -0.92 19.80
CA LYS A 1036 -16.31 -1.60 18.51
C LYS A 1036 -15.12 -1.07 17.71
N TRP A 1037 -14.20 -1.93 17.31
CA TRP A 1037 -12.93 -1.52 16.70
C TRP A 1037 -13.11 -0.67 15.45
N TRP A 1038 -14.12 -0.92 14.61
CA TRP A 1038 -14.39 -0.10 13.41
C TRP A 1038 -14.79 1.34 13.70
N ARG A 1039 -15.21 1.66 14.93
CA ARG A 1039 -15.56 3.03 15.35
C ARG A 1039 -14.36 3.89 15.69
N MET A 1040 -13.15 3.33 15.77
CA MET A 1040 -11.95 4.13 16.00
C MET A 1040 -11.47 4.81 14.72
N VAL A 1041 -10.56 5.76 14.86
CA VAL A 1041 -9.78 6.34 13.75
C VAL A 1041 -8.30 6.03 14.04
N PRO A 1042 -7.73 4.96 13.44
CA PRO A 1042 -6.42 4.42 13.81
C PRO A 1042 -5.20 5.31 13.58
#